data_AF-A0A178MDE6-F1
#
_entry.id   AF-A0A178MDE6-F1
#
_cell.length_a   1.000
_cell.length_b   1.000
_cell.length_c   1.000
_cell.angle_alpha   90.00
_cell.angle_beta   90.00
_cell.angle_gamma   90.00
#
_symmetry.space_group_name_H-M   'P 1'
#
loop_
_entity.id
_entity.type
_entity.pdbx_description
1 polymer ?
#
loop_
_entity_poly.entity_id
_entity_poly.type
_entity_poly.pdbx_seq_one_letter_code
_entity_poly.pdbx_strand_id
1 'polypeptide(L)'
;PGPGECVKVGNFQSPLLGSIQAAVTAGTLSRMADEGLWMTAQHLRDLAPERRHATLAATTLQLETSLIDSILGMFDKLIGKLSRRAERRTADRALQSVREAHGQLAALARACRVLISACEQGGNPKMAIENATGWANFVKNVASAEDIARPETVDPRTELIMRYATVKPFAQILLSGLSFQGVPACQLLLDALAIMRDMYQSGLRKLPDKVPTTFIRRSWRPFVIVQGEVDRRSYEICTLSELRDRLRAGDVWVEGSRVFRSFEDCLLPLPVFQALRHEGPLPVAVSGEPMDHLGMVGQSLDGALQQVGTLAESNKLPDVTIKDGELKVTPHKADTPDAAVALRNAAYGLLPRLRITDLLIEVDSWTGFSDCFLHQRSGKPPEDRTALMTAVLADGINLGLARMAESCRGITAGRLAWAHDWHVREDCYAAALSRIIDVHRAVPLANAWGDGSTSSSDGQFFKAGGRGEAIGDINAHHGNEPGVSFYTHISDQYGPFYTKVIAASASEAPHVLDGLLYHQTGLQPSEHYTDTGGATDHVFGLCHLLGFRFAPRIRDLKDRRLYLPPGLKAPEILVPLLGGRIDANHLAINWEPLIRLAVSIRAGTVTASAALRKLSAYPRQNGLAVALRDLGRLERTLFTLDWLRDPGLRRRTGAGLNKGEARNALARAVFFNRLGEMRDRSFENQSYRASGLNLLVAAIILWNTRYLELAFAELARRGMTVSTELMKHVAPLGWEHISLTGDYSWAIEEFGDGGMRPFHRPVSLLAA
;
A
#
# COMPACT_ATOMS: atom_id res chain seq x y z
N PRO A 1 47.26 -24.01 2.09
CA PRO A 1 47.32 -24.85 3.31
C PRO A 1 46.43 -24.27 4.41
N GLY A 2 45.36 -25.00 4.76
CA GLY A 2 44.46 -24.72 5.89
C GLY A 2 43.04 -24.28 5.50
N PRO A 3 42.06 -25.19 5.41
CA PRO A 3 40.65 -24.87 5.53
C PRO A 3 40.28 -24.92 7.02
N GLY A 4 40.03 -23.79 7.67
CA GLY A 4 39.66 -23.85 9.09
C GLY A 4 39.80 -22.57 9.91
N GLU A 5 39.37 -21.42 9.42
CA GLU A 5 39.03 -20.29 10.30
C GLU A 5 37.66 -19.73 9.87
N CYS A 6 36.59 -20.36 10.36
CA CYS A 6 35.35 -19.62 10.54
C CYS A 6 35.62 -18.55 11.61
N VAL A 7 35.84 -17.32 11.16
CA VAL A 7 35.80 -16.14 12.03
C VAL A 7 34.45 -16.20 12.75
N LYS A 8 34.47 -16.47 14.05
CA LYS A 8 33.32 -16.24 14.92
C LYS A 8 33.01 -14.76 14.79
N VAL A 9 31.95 -14.42 14.07
CA VAL A 9 31.37 -13.08 14.07
C VAL A 9 30.88 -12.85 15.49
N GLY A 10 31.73 -12.23 16.31
CA GLY A 10 31.38 -11.81 17.66
C GLY A 10 30.24 -10.80 17.59
N ASN A 11 29.38 -10.82 18.60
CA ASN A 11 28.33 -9.81 18.79
C ASN A 11 28.95 -8.40 18.68
N PHE A 12 28.68 -7.70 17.58
CA PHE A 12 28.92 -6.26 17.44
C PHE A 12 27.82 -5.49 18.19
N GLN A 13 27.57 -5.80 19.46
CA GLN A 13 26.90 -4.85 20.35
C GLN A 13 27.96 -3.90 20.90
N SER A 14 28.39 -2.96 20.06
CA SER A 14 29.30 -1.89 20.49
C SER A 14 28.50 -0.62 20.79
N PRO A 15 28.69 0.02 21.97
CA PRO A 15 28.16 1.36 22.29
C PRO A 15 28.48 2.45 21.26
N LEU A 16 29.47 2.20 20.38
CA LEU A 16 29.82 3.08 19.26
C LEU A 16 28.69 3.24 18.22
N LEU A 17 27.86 2.22 17.99
CA LEU A 17 26.82 2.24 16.95
C LEU A 17 25.73 3.26 17.27
N GLY A 18 25.30 3.34 18.53
CA GLY A 18 24.36 4.37 18.99
C GLY A 18 24.95 5.78 18.93
N SER A 19 26.26 5.92 19.17
CA SER A 19 26.93 7.23 19.14
C SER A 19 27.07 7.82 17.73
N ILE A 20 27.30 6.98 16.71
CA ILE A 20 27.44 7.43 15.31
C ILE A 20 26.07 7.82 14.74
N GLN A 21 25.02 7.02 15.01
CA GLN A 21 23.65 7.33 14.59
C GLN A 21 23.09 8.60 15.27
N ALA A 22 23.57 8.93 16.47
CA ALA A 22 23.21 10.17 17.16
C ALA A 22 23.96 11.41 16.63
N ALA A 23 25.17 11.24 16.10
CA ALA A 23 26.03 12.35 15.65
C ALA A 23 25.90 12.68 14.15
N VAL A 24 25.45 11.73 13.33
CA VAL A 24 25.36 11.88 11.86
C VAL A 24 23.89 11.75 11.42
N THR A 25 23.42 12.69 10.60
CA THR A 25 22.05 12.62 10.06
C THR A 25 21.80 11.30 9.32
N ALA A 26 20.64 10.69 9.54
CA ALA A 26 20.26 9.41 8.92
C ALA A 26 20.37 9.44 7.38
N GLY A 27 20.02 10.56 6.73
CA GLY A 27 20.11 10.71 5.27
C GLY A 27 21.56 10.73 4.74
N THR A 28 22.52 11.24 5.52
CA THR A 28 23.93 11.19 5.14
C THR A 28 24.48 9.77 5.29
N LEU A 29 24.08 9.06 6.34
CA LEU A 29 24.48 7.68 6.57
C LEU A 29 23.90 6.75 5.49
N SER A 30 22.63 6.93 5.10
CA SER A 30 22.01 6.17 4.00
C SER A 30 22.73 6.41 2.68
N ARG A 31 23.00 7.67 2.29
CA ARG A 31 23.72 7.96 1.04
C ARG A 31 25.10 7.30 0.96
N MET A 32 25.86 7.32 2.06
CA MET A 32 27.16 6.65 2.13
C MET A 32 27.03 5.13 2.03
N ALA A 33 26.03 4.56 2.68
CA ALA A 33 25.75 3.13 2.61
C ALA A 33 25.33 2.70 1.21
N ASP A 34 24.43 3.47 0.57
CA ASP A 34 24.00 3.23 -0.79
C ASP A 34 25.20 3.28 -1.75
N GLU A 35 26.03 4.33 -1.68
CA GLU A 35 27.28 4.39 -2.45
C GLU A 35 28.13 3.13 -2.24
N GLY A 36 28.35 2.71 -0.99
CA GLY A 36 29.16 1.53 -0.68
C GLY A 36 28.58 0.21 -1.18
N LEU A 37 27.25 0.05 -1.21
CA LEU A 37 26.58 -1.14 -1.74
C LEU A 37 26.79 -1.31 -3.26
N TRP A 38 26.97 -0.21 -4.00
CA TRP A 38 27.21 -0.23 -5.45
C TRP A 38 28.70 -0.31 -5.81
N MET A 39 29.61 -0.04 -4.86
CA MET A 39 31.04 -0.02 -5.14
C MET A 39 31.66 -1.42 -5.18
N THR A 40 32.54 -1.65 -6.15
CA THR A 40 33.42 -2.82 -6.14
C THR A 40 34.50 -2.66 -5.06
N ALA A 41 35.11 -3.78 -4.65
CA ALA A 41 36.24 -3.74 -3.72
C ALA A 41 37.41 -2.88 -4.21
N GLN A 42 37.57 -2.75 -5.54
CA GLN A 42 38.58 -1.88 -6.15
C GLN A 42 38.22 -0.40 -5.99
N HIS A 43 36.98 -0.01 -6.33
CA HIS A 43 36.53 1.37 -6.13
C HIS A 43 36.59 1.80 -4.65
N LEU A 44 36.25 0.89 -3.72
CA LEU A 44 36.38 1.16 -2.28
C LEU A 44 37.84 1.38 -1.88
N ARG A 45 38.78 0.65 -2.49
CA ARG A 45 40.22 0.78 -2.21
C ARG A 45 40.77 2.14 -2.66
N ASP A 46 40.23 2.70 -3.73
CA ASP A 46 40.64 3.98 -4.32
C ASP A 46 40.15 5.20 -3.53
N LEU A 47 39.25 5.01 -2.56
CA LEU A 47 38.82 6.08 -1.65
C LEU A 47 39.90 6.42 -0.62
N ALA A 48 39.94 7.68 -0.20
CA ALA A 48 40.71 8.11 0.97
C ALA A 48 40.34 7.25 2.20
N PRO A 49 41.31 6.90 3.08
CA PRO A 49 41.08 5.96 4.18
C PRO A 49 39.87 6.29 5.06
N GLU A 50 39.68 7.57 5.41
CA GLU A 50 38.58 8.06 6.23
C GLU A 50 37.23 7.86 5.52
N ARG A 51 37.16 8.23 4.23
CA ARG A 51 35.96 8.04 3.41
C ARG A 51 35.64 6.57 3.23
N ARG A 52 36.66 5.73 2.99
CA ARG A 52 36.51 4.28 2.86
C ARG A 52 35.93 3.66 4.13
N HIS A 53 36.49 3.99 5.30
CA HIS A 53 35.99 3.47 6.57
C HIS A 53 34.57 3.96 6.88
N ALA A 54 34.26 5.24 6.61
CA ALA A 54 32.92 5.79 6.78
C ALA A 54 31.89 5.09 5.88
N THR A 55 32.20 4.90 4.60
CA THR A 55 31.37 4.19 3.64
C THR A 55 31.16 2.72 4.05
N LEU A 56 32.21 2.02 4.46
CA LEU A 56 32.11 0.63 4.94
C LEU A 56 31.29 0.51 6.23
N ALA A 57 31.46 1.42 7.18
CA ALA A 57 30.69 1.44 8.42
C ALA A 57 29.20 1.70 8.15
N ALA A 58 28.89 2.71 7.33
CA ALA A 58 27.53 3.02 6.90
C ALA A 58 26.88 1.83 6.16
N THR A 59 27.62 1.20 5.24
CA THR A 59 27.17 0.02 4.49
C THR A 59 26.89 -1.15 5.43
N THR A 60 27.79 -1.42 6.37
CA THR A 60 27.62 -2.50 7.37
C THR A 60 26.37 -2.28 8.23
N LEU A 61 26.16 -1.05 8.70
CA LEU A 61 24.97 -0.65 9.46
C LEU A 61 23.67 -0.87 8.69
N GLN A 62 23.65 -0.48 7.41
CA GLN A 62 22.48 -0.68 6.54
C GLN A 62 22.24 -2.15 6.24
N LEU A 63 23.30 -2.93 6.02
CA LEU A 63 23.21 -4.37 5.82
C LEU A 63 22.71 -5.08 7.07
N GLU A 64 23.22 -4.74 8.25
CA GLU A 64 22.76 -5.29 9.53
C GLU A 64 21.25 -5.07 9.71
N THR A 65 20.80 -3.82 9.54
CA THR A 65 19.38 -3.47 9.58
C THR A 65 18.56 -4.29 8.57
N SER A 66 19.03 -4.37 7.32
CA SER A 66 18.34 -5.07 6.23
C SER A 66 18.28 -6.58 6.47
N LEU A 67 19.32 -7.15 7.06
CA LEU A 67 19.38 -8.56 7.45
C LEU A 67 18.44 -8.85 8.62
N ILE A 68 18.38 -7.99 9.64
CA ILE A 68 17.42 -8.11 10.75
C ILE A 68 15.98 -8.14 10.20
N ASP A 69 15.63 -7.16 9.36
CA ASP A 69 14.30 -7.07 8.74
C ASP A 69 14.01 -8.30 7.85
N SER A 70 15.00 -8.77 7.09
CA SER A 70 14.88 -9.98 6.25
C SER A 70 14.67 -11.23 7.09
N ILE A 71 15.41 -11.40 8.20
CA ILE A 71 15.27 -12.54 9.12
C ILE A 71 13.88 -12.56 9.74
N LEU A 72 13.38 -11.41 10.21
CA LEU A 72 12.04 -11.29 10.79
C LEU A 72 10.94 -11.50 9.75
N GLY A 73 11.12 -11.00 8.52
CA GLY A 73 10.23 -11.27 7.40
C GLY A 73 10.20 -12.76 7.01
N MET A 74 11.35 -13.44 7.04
CA MET A 74 11.42 -14.89 6.82
C MET A 74 10.75 -15.66 7.95
N PHE A 75 10.95 -15.27 9.21
CA PHE A 75 10.27 -15.85 10.37
C PHE A 75 8.75 -15.77 10.22
N ASP A 76 8.24 -14.58 9.90
CA ASP A 76 6.81 -14.35 9.69
C ASP A 76 6.24 -15.24 8.58
N LYS A 77 6.93 -15.30 7.44
CA LYS A 77 6.55 -16.13 6.29
C LYS A 77 6.61 -17.62 6.62
N LEU A 78 7.62 -18.08 7.36
CA LEU A 78 7.80 -19.48 7.74
C LEU A 78 6.65 -19.96 8.62
N ILE A 79 6.43 -19.30 9.76
CA ILE A 79 5.37 -19.68 10.70
C ILE A 79 3.99 -19.52 10.05
N GLY A 80 3.77 -18.46 9.26
CA GLY A 80 2.53 -18.26 8.52
C GLY A 80 2.27 -19.34 7.45
N LYS A 81 3.30 -19.79 6.74
CA LYS A 81 3.20 -20.89 5.75
C LYS A 81 2.92 -22.23 6.45
N LEU A 82 3.58 -22.50 7.57
CA LEU A 82 3.33 -23.72 8.35
C LEU A 82 1.91 -23.74 8.94
N SER A 83 1.44 -22.61 9.46
CA SER A 83 0.07 -22.47 10.01
C SER A 83 -1.00 -22.71 8.94
N ARG A 84 -0.89 -22.05 7.77
CA ARG A 84 -1.83 -22.28 6.65
C ARG A 84 -1.79 -23.71 6.12
N ARG A 85 -0.61 -24.33 6.12
CA ARG A 85 -0.48 -25.74 5.71
C ARG A 85 -1.13 -26.66 6.73
N ALA A 86 -1.00 -26.35 8.02
CA ALA A 86 -1.65 -27.08 9.09
C ALA A 86 -3.18 -26.96 8.99
N GLU A 87 -3.71 -25.74 8.81
CA GLU A 87 -5.15 -25.50 8.58
C GLU A 87 -5.70 -26.32 7.40
N ARG A 88 -5.03 -26.27 6.25
CA ARG A 88 -5.44 -27.05 5.06
C ARG A 88 -5.43 -28.55 5.34
N ARG A 89 -4.35 -29.08 5.92
CA ARG A 89 -4.23 -30.52 6.21
C ARG A 89 -5.25 -30.99 7.23
N THR A 90 -5.52 -30.19 8.25
CA THR A 90 -6.54 -30.51 9.25
C THR A 90 -7.93 -30.47 8.63
N ALA A 91 -8.22 -29.48 7.77
CA ALA A 91 -9.47 -29.45 7.02
C ALA A 91 -9.62 -30.68 6.12
N ASP A 92 -8.59 -31.04 5.36
CA ASP A 92 -8.58 -32.24 4.49
C ASP A 92 -8.77 -33.53 5.30
N ARG A 93 -8.08 -33.66 6.44
CA ARG A 93 -8.20 -34.82 7.34
C ARG A 93 -9.58 -34.89 7.96
N ALA A 94 -10.14 -33.78 8.44
CA ALA A 94 -11.49 -33.74 8.99
C ALA A 94 -12.54 -34.15 7.93
N LEU A 95 -12.39 -33.64 6.70
CA LEU A 95 -13.28 -34.00 5.57
C LEU A 95 -13.17 -35.49 5.22
N GLN A 96 -11.96 -36.05 5.25
CA GLN A 96 -11.72 -37.46 5.02
C GLN A 96 -12.27 -38.33 6.15
N SER A 97 -12.03 -37.99 7.42
CA SER A 97 -12.56 -38.72 8.58
C SER A 97 -14.08 -38.68 8.64
N VAL A 98 -14.72 -37.56 8.29
CA VAL A 98 -16.18 -37.47 8.16
C VAL A 98 -16.71 -38.38 7.06
N ARG A 99 -16.02 -38.45 5.90
CA ARG A 99 -16.40 -39.37 4.80
C ARG A 99 -16.28 -40.83 5.22
N GLU A 100 -15.17 -41.21 5.87
CA GLU A 100 -14.91 -42.59 6.33
C GLU A 100 -15.89 -43.02 7.42
N ALA A 101 -16.29 -42.11 8.31
CA ALA A 101 -17.20 -42.40 9.41
C ALA A 101 -18.68 -42.11 9.11
N HIS A 102 -19.03 -41.59 7.93
CA HIS A 102 -20.41 -41.23 7.56
C HIS A 102 -21.40 -42.39 7.82
N GLY A 103 -21.02 -43.61 7.44
CA GLY A 103 -21.84 -44.80 7.68
C GLY A 103 -22.06 -45.12 9.16
N GLN A 104 -21.03 -44.90 9.99
CA GLN A 104 -21.04 -45.15 11.44
C GLN A 104 -21.85 -44.08 12.18
N LEU A 105 -21.69 -42.80 11.80
CA LEU A 105 -22.49 -41.69 12.32
C LEU A 105 -23.98 -41.84 11.96
N ALA A 106 -24.29 -42.27 10.73
CA ALA A 106 -25.66 -42.56 10.32
C ALA A 106 -26.27 -43.72 11.11
N ALA A 107 -25.48 -44.76 11.42
CA ALA A 107 -25.91 -45.86 12.28
C ALA A 107 -26.17 -45.42 13.72
N LEU A 108 -25.31 -44.55 14.26
CA LEU A 108 -25.45 -43.99 15.60
C LEU A 108 -26.70 -43.10 15.71
N ALA A 109 -26.97 -42.26 14.70
CA ALA A 109 -28.19 -41.46 14.64
C ALA A 109 -29.48 -42.31 14.56
N ARG A 110 -29.45 -43.46 13.86
CA ARG A 110 -30.57 -44.41 13.85
C ARG A 110 -30.76 -45.05 15.23
N ALA A 111 -29.69 -45.51 15.87
CA ALA A 111 -29.73 -46.08 17.21
C ALA A 111 -30.30 -45.08 18.24
N CYS A 112 -29.87 -43.81 18.19
CA CYS A 112 -30.40 -42.76 19.05
C CYS A 112 -31.91 -42.52 18.82
N ARG A 113 -32.40 -42.53 17.57
CA ARG A 113 -33.84 -42.37 17.29
C ARG A 113 -34.67 -43.54 17.85
N VAL A 114 -34.18 -44.76 17.69
CA VAL A 114 -34.85 -45.96 18.23
C VAL A 114 -34.87 -45.92 19.75
N LEU A 115 -33.79 -45.45 20.39
CA LEU A 115 -33.73 -45.26 21.83
C LEU A 115 -34.70 -44.18 22.31
N ILE A 116 -34.78 -43.03 21.63
CA ILE A 116 -35.74 -41.95 21.95
C ILE A 116 -37.18 -42.50 21.88
N SER A 117 -37.54 -43.18 20.79
CA SER A 117 -38.87 -43.76 20.60
C SER A 117 -39.20 -44.82 21.66
N ALA A 118 -38.23 -45.64 22.06
CA ALA A 118 -38.43 -46.63 23.11
C ALA A 118 -38.66 -45.99 24.48
N CYS A 119 -37.93 -44.92 24.81
CA CYS A 119 -38.14 -44.16 26.05
C CYS A 119 -39.52 -43.47 26.07
N GLU A 120 -39.94 -42.88 24.96
CA GLU A 120 -41.26 -42.23 24.84
C GLU A 120 -42.43 -43.22 24.97
N GLN A 121 -42.23 -44.47 24.55
CA GLN A 121 -43.26 -45.52 24.57
C GLN A 121 -43.17 -46.44 25.81
N GLY A 122 -42.30 -46.13 26.78
CA GLY A 122 -42.13 -46.94 28.00
C GLY A 122 -41.45 -48.30 27.77
N GLY A 123 -40.76 -48.49 26.65
CA GLY A 123 -40.02 -49.71 26.30
C GLY A 123 -38.61 -49.78 26.92
N ASN A 124 -37.95 -50.94 26.83
CA ASN A 124 -36.60 -51.15 27.34
C ASN A 124 -35.53 -50.57 26.39
N PRO A 125 -34.77 -49.53 26.79
CA PRO A 125 -33.80 -48.84 25.92
C PRO A 125 -32.64 -49.73 25.46
N LYS A 126 -32.23 -50.69 26.29
CA LYS A 126 -31.12 -51.60 25.98
C LYS A 126 -31.51 -52.60 24.90
N MET A 127 -32.71 -53.17 24.98
CA MET A 127 -33.23 -54.04 23.91
C MET A 127 -33.44 -53.26 22.60
N ALA A 128 -33.83 -51.99 22.70
CA ALA A 128 -34.04 -51.15 21.53
C ALA A 128 -32.73 -50.90 20.74
N ILE A 129 -31.61 -50.64 21.43
CA ILE A 129 -30.29 -50.53 20.79
C ILE A 129 -29.82 -51.88 20.22
N GLU A 130 -30.03 -52.97 20.97
CA GLU A 130 -29.64 -54.32 20.56
C GLU A 130 -30.33 -54.71 19.25
N ASN A 131 -31.64 -54.51 19.15
CA ASN A 131 -32.43 -54.84 17.96
C ASN A 131 -32.10 -53.94 16.75
N ALA A 132 -31.73 -52.67 16.98
CA ALA A 132 -31.48 -51.71 15.90
C ALA A 132 -30.09 -51.86 15.27
N THR A 133 -29.07 -52.13 16.09
CA THR A 133 -27.66 -52.10 15.64
C THR A 133 -26.78 -53.21 16.22
N GLY A 134 -27.20 -53.88 17.29
CA GLY A 134 -26.39 -54.78 18.11
C GLY A 134 -25.41 -54.03 19.01
N TRP A 135 -25.30 -54.42 20.29
CA TRP A 135 -24.51 -53.69 21.29
C TRP A 135 -23.03 -53.54 20.90
N ALA A 136 -22.40 -54.59 20.37
CA ALA A 136 -21.01 -54.54 19.96
C ALA A 136 -20.73 -53.53 18.83
N ASN A 137 -21.65 -53.43 17.86
CA ASN A 137 -21.56 -52.44 16.78
C ASN A 137 -21.87 -51.03 17.27
N PHE A 138 -22.79 -50.87 18.22
CA PHE A 138 -23.05 -49.58 18.86
C PHE A 138 -21.79 -49.05 19.55
N VAL A 139 -21.11 -49.87 20.36
CA VAL A 139 -19.84 -49.51 21.03
C VAL A 139 -18.76 -49.14 20.01
N LYS A 140 -18.63 -49.91 18.92
CA LYS A 140 -17.68 -49.60 17.84
C LYS A 140 -17.98 -48.25 17.16
N ASN A 141 -19.25 -47.95 16.90
CA ASN A 141 -19.66 -46.69 16.28
C ASN A 141 -19.43 -45.50 17.23
N VAL A 142 -19.62 -45.67 18.54
CA VAL A 142 -19.31 -44.65 19.56
C VAL A 142 -17.81 -44.35 19.57
N ALA A 143 -16.94 -45.38 19.61
CA ALA A 143 -15.49 -45.19 19.57
C ALA A 143 -15.03 -44.45 18.30
N SER A 144 -15.60 -44.79 17.14
CA SER A 144 -15.35 -44.06 15.90
C SER A 144 -15.80 -42.59 15.95
N ALA A 145 -16.95 -42.32 16.57
CA ALA A 145 -17.44 -40.95 16.72
C ALA A 145 -16.55 -40.13 17.67
N GLU A 146 -16.04 -40.76 18.73
CA GLU A 146 -15.07 -40.16 19.65
C GLU A 146 -13.74 -39.85 18.95
N ASP A 147 -13.26 -40.73 18.05
CA ASP A 147 -12.04 -40.50 17.25
C ASP A 147 -12.15 -39.29 16.30
N ILE A 148 -13.32 -39.09 15.69
CA ILE A 148 -13.57 -37.89 14.86
C ILE A 148 -13.59 -36.62 15.71
N ALA A 149 -14.07 -36.72 16.95
CA ALA A 149 -14.19 -35.59 17.86
C ALA A 149 -12.88 -35.22 18.58
N ARG A 150 -11.79 -35.99 18.38
CA ARG A 150 -10.50 -35.70 19.02
C ARG A 150 -9.93 -34.35 18.55
N PRO A 151 -9.32 -33.54 19.43
CA PRO A 151 -8.66 -32.30 19.03
C PRO A 151 -7.55 -32.49 17.99
N GLU A 152 -6.92 -33.67 17.96
CA GLU A 152 -5.83 -34.02 17.03
C GLU A 152 -6.30 -34.16 15.57
N THR A 153 -7.57 -34.48 15.37
CA THR A 153 -8.20 -34.64 14.04
C THR A 153 -8.81 -33.33 13.53
N VAL A 154 -9.10 -32.36 14.41
CA VAL A 154 -9.89 -31.16 14.07
C VAL A 154 -9.14 -29.84 14.33
N ASP A 155 -8.11 -29.81 15.17
CA ASP A 155 -7.36 -28.58 15.49
C ASP A 155 -6.04 -28.45 14.70
N PRO A 156 -5.85 -27.37 13.91
CA PRO A 156 -4.61 -27.10 13.18
C PRO A 156 -3.35 -27.04 14.04
N ARG A 157 -3.45 -26.72 15.34
CA ARG A 157 -2.28 -26.60 16.24
C ARG A 157 -1.54 -27.91 16.39
N THR A 158 -2.25 -29.04 16.38
CA THR A 158 -1.64 -30.38 16.46
C THR A 158 -0.67 -30.61 15.29
N GLU A 159 -1.11 -30.34 14.06
CA GLU A 159 -0.26 -30.48 12.87
C GLU A 159 0.90 -29.46 12.88
N LEU A 160 0.69 -28.26 13.45
CA LEU A 160 1.75 -27.27 13.61
C LEU A 160 2.82 -27.74 14.62
N ILE A 161 2.41 -28.32 15.75
CA ILE A 161 3.31 -28.88 16.77
C ILE A 161 4.16 -30.01 16.19
N MET A 162 3.60 -30.84 15.28
CA MET A 162 4.36 -31.87 14.57
C MET A 162 5.51 -31.29 13.70
N ARG A 163 5.50 -29.99 13.39
CA ARG A 163 6.57 -29.28 12.66
C ARG A 163 7.69 -28.76 13.55
N TYR A 164 7.69 -29.10 14.83
CA TYR A 164 8.72 -28.71 15.78
C TYR A 164 10.15 -28.92 15.26
N ALA A 165 10.45 -30.07 14.67
CA ALA A 165 11.80 -30.37 14.14
C ALA A 165 12.21 -29.43 12.99
N THR A 166 11.26 -28.89 12.23
CA THR A 166 11.51 -27.91 11.17
C THR A 166 11.72 -26.50 11.73
N VAL A 167 11.00 -26.15 12.80
CA VAL A 167 11.01 -24.79 13.38
C VAL A 167 12.20 -24.58 14.31
N LYS A 168 12.57 -25.59 15.11
CA LYS A 168 13.59 -25.49 16.16
C LYS A 168 14.95 -24.94 15.67
N PRO A 169 15.56 -25.43 14.57
CA PRO A 169 16.85 -24.92 14.13
C PRO A 169 16.81 -23.43 13.78
N PHE A 170 15.72 -22.98 13.15
CA PHE A 170 15.50 -21.58 12.84
C PHE A 170 15.29 -20.73 14.11
N ALA A 171 14.48 -21.22 15.04
CA ALA A 171 14.24 -20.55 16.32
C ALA A 171 15.53 -20.35 17.12
N GLN A 172 16.43 -21.32 17.10
CA GLN A 172 17.74 -21.19 17.74
C GLN A 172 18.56 -20.05 17.16
N ILE A 173 18.67 -19.96 15.83
CA ILE A 173 19.41 -18.88 15.15
C ILE A 173 18.76 -17.52 15.44
N LEU A 174 17.42 -17.45 15.35
CA LEU A 174 16.65 -16.24 15.58
C LEU A 174 16.88 -15.68 16.99
N LEU A 175 16.72 -16.52 18.02
CA LEU A 175 16.84 -16.09 19.42
C LEU A 175 18.29 -15.83 19.85
N SER A 176 19.27 -16.44 19.18
CA SER A 176 20.68 -16.12 19.44
C SER A 176 21.13 -14.81 18.81
N GLY A 177 20.53 -14.44 17.66
CA GLY A 177 20.97 -13.30 16.87
C GLY A 177 20.22 -12.00 17.14
N LEU A 178 19.01 -12.05 17.70
CA LEU A 178 18.14 -10.87 17.87
C LEU A 178 17.77 -10.62 19.33
N SER A 179 17.67 -9.34 19.68
CA SER A 179 17.18 -8.87 20.99
C SER A 179 15.77 -8.34 20.85
N PHE A 180 14.82 -8.98 21.52
CA PHE A 180 13.40 -8.61 21.51
C PHE A 180 13.08 -7.71 22.70
N GLN A 181 12.40 -6.60 22.41
CA GLN A 181 11.82 -5.69 23.38
C GLN A 181 10.31 -5.63 23.16
N GLY A 182 9.54 -5.16 24.14
CA GLY A 182 8.09 -5.11 24.01
C GLY A 182 7.43 -4.22 25.04
N VAL A 183 6.15 -3.94 24.81
CA VAL A 183 5.31 -3.23 25.78
C VAL A 183 5.20 -4.02 27.09
N PRO A 184 4.91 -3.37 28.23
CA PRO A 184 4.82 -4.06 29.53
C PRO A 184 3.86 -5.27 29.54
N ALA A 185 2.78 -5.22 28.75
CA ALA A 185 1.82 -6.32 28.63
C ALA A 185 2.42 -7.61 28.01
N CYS A 186 3.56 -7.51 27.33
CA CYS A 186 4.25 -8.64 26.70
C CYS A 186 5.43 -9.18 27.51
N GLN A 187 5.67 -8.69 28.73
CA GLN A 187 6.83 -9.08 29.54
C GLN A 187 6.95 -10.60 29.73
N LEU A 188 5.85 -11.28 30.05
CA LEU A 188 5.85 -12.74 30.25
C LEU A 188 6.18 -13.54 28.97
N LEU A 189 5.88 -12.98 27.79
CA LEU A 189 6.31 -13.57 26.51
C LEU A 189 7.82 -13.36 26.31
N LEU A 190 8.34 -12.18 26.63
CA LEU A 190 9.78 -11.89 26.55
C LEU A 190 10.58 -12.79 27.50
N ASP A 191 10.08 -13.02 28.72
CA ASP A 191 10.68 -13.94 29.69
C ASP A 191 10.70 -15.38 29.15
N ALA A 192 9.63 -15.81 28.48
CA ALA A 192 9.57 -17.12 27.83
C ALA A 192 10.59 -17.26 26.69
N LEU A 193 10.81 -16.20 25.89
CA LEU A 193 11.82 -16.17 24.83
C LEU A 193 13.24 -16.21 25.41
N ALA A 194 13.48 -15.53 26.53
CA ALA A 194 14.77 -15.58 27.23
C ALA A 194 15.07 -17.00 27.74
N ILE A 195 14.10 -17.66 28.37
CA ILE A 195 14.24 -19.07 28.79
C ILE A 195 14.56 -19.97 27.60
N MET A 196 13.85 -19.82 26.47
CA MET A 196 14.11 -20.62 25.27
C MET A 196 15.52 -20.38 24.71
N ARG A 197 15.96 -19.12 24.65
CA ARG A 197 17.30 -18.74 24.20
C ARG A 197 18.37 -19.40 25.06
N ASP A 198 18.24 -19.28 26.39
CA ASP A 198 19.21 -19.83 27.33
C ASP A 198 19.25 -21.36 27.25
N MET A 199 18.09 -22.01 27.12
CA MET A 199 18.00 -23.45 26.88
C MET A 199 18.69 -23.91 25.60
N TYR A 200 18.53 -23.17 24.50
CA TYR A 200 19.20 -23.50 23.24
C TYR A 200 20.72 -23.31 23.33
N GLN A 201 21.18 -22.27 24.03
CA GLN A 201 22.61 -22.02 24.24
C GLN A 201 23.26 -23.07 25.15
N SER A 202 22.56 -23.49 26.21
CA SER A 202 23.06 -24.48 27.18
C SER A 202 22.77 -25.94 26.80
N GLY A 203 22.06 -26.20 25.69
CA GLY A 203 21.71 -27.55 25.24
C GLY A 203 20.72 -28.28 26.15
N LEU A 204 19.96 -27.56 26.98
CA LEU A 204 19.04 -28.13 27.96
C LEU A 204 17.87 -28.87 27.27
N ARG A 205 17.53 -30.05 27.82
CA ARG A 205 16.50 -30.92 27.26
C ARG A 205 15.11 -30.73 27.89
N LYS A 206 15.04 -30.21 29.12
CA LYS A 206 13.79 -29.96 29.87
C LYS A 206 13.57 -28.47 30.10
N LEU A 207 12.31 -28.07 30.16
CA LEU A 207 11.92 -26.73 30.62
C LEU A 207 12.22 -26.61 32.13
N PRO A 208 12.48 -25.39 32.65
CA PRO A 208 12.50 -25.13 34.09
C PRO A 208 11.16 -25.47 34.76
N ASP A 209 11.17 -25.74 36.07
CA ASP A 209 9.96 -26.08 36.84
C ASP A 209 8.92 -24.94 36.84
N LYS A 210 9.38 -23.69 36.71
CA LYS A 210 8.52 -22.51 36.62
C LYS A 210 8.78 -21.81 35.29
N VAL A 211 7.81 -21.95 34.37
CA VAL A 211 7.79 -21.21 33.10
C VAL A 211 6.57 -20.28 33.04
N PRO A 212 6.68 -19.09 32.43
CA PRO A 212 5.54 -18.22 32.21
C PRO A 212 4.46 -18.91 31.37
N THR A 213 3.21 -18.93 31.81
CA THR A 213 2.10 -19.55 31.05
C THR A 213 0.93 -18.59 30.80
N THR A 214 0.96 -17.41 31.41
CA THR A 214 -0.15 -16.44 31.36
C THR A 214 -0.33 -15.80 29.99
N PHE A 215 0.74 -15.72 29.19
CA PHE A 215 0.67 -15.23 27.80
C PHE A 215 -0.01 -16.23 26.84
N ILE A 216 -0.19 -17.49 27.26
CA ILE A 216 -0.78 -18.56 26.44
C ILE A 216 -2.29 -18.31 26.28
N ARG A 217 -2.73 -18.08 25.03
CA ARG A 217 -4.16 -17.95 24.69
C ARG A 217 -4.94 -19.20 25.07
N ARG A 218 -6.21 -19.02 25.43
CA ARG A 218 -7.13 -20.12 25.81
C ARG A 218 -7.11 -21.29 24.83
N SER A 219 -7.01 -21.00 23.53
CA SER A 219 -6.99 -22.00 22.46
C SER A 219 -5.71 -22.86 22.43
N TRP A 220 -4.59 -22.38 22.97
CA TRP A 220 -3.33 -23.11 23.05
C TRP A 220 -3.20 -23.94 24.33
N ARG A 221 -3.88 -23.54 25.41
CA ARG A 221 -3.76 -24.17 26.74
C ARG A 221 -3.92 -25.70 26.73
N PRO A 222 -4.91 -26.31 26.04
CA PRO A 222 -5.08 -27.76 26.03
C PRO A 222 -3.89 -28.53 25.42
N PHE A 223 -3.10 -27.89 24.57
CA PHE A 223 -1.96 -28.51 23.89
C PHE A 223 -0.64 -28.28 24.63
N VAL A 224 -0.54 -27.15 25.34
CA VAL A 224 0.68 -26.76 26.07
C VAL A 224 0.70 -27.33 27.49
N ILE A 225 -0.46 -27.40 28.15
CA ILE A 225 -0.58 -27.89 29.53
C ILE A 225 -1.33 -29.22 29.49
N VAL A 226 -0.61 -30.32 29.60
CA VAL A 226 -1.16 -31.68 29.53
C VAL A 226 -0.98 -32.33 30.91
N GLN A 227 -2.09 -32.75 31.53
CA GLN A 227 -2.09 -33.34 32.88
C GLN A 227 -1.40 -32.47 33.96
N GLY A 228 -1.41 -31.15 33.79
CA GLY A 228 -0.77 -30.20 34.71
C GLY A 228 0.72 -29.94 34.43
N GLU A 229 1.34 -30.66 33.50
CA GLU A 229 2.72 -30.43 33.06
C GLU A 229 2.77 -29.65 31.75
N VAL A 230 3.84 -28.87 31.56
CA VAL A 230 4.04 -28.09 30.34
C VAL A 230 4.81 -28.92 29.32
N ASP A 231 4.18 -29.27 28.20
CA ASP A 231 4.88 -29.93 27.09
C ASP A 231 5.81 -28.94 26.38
N ARG A 232 7.08 -29.32 26.28
CA ARG A 232 8.12 -28.48 25.70
C ARG A 232 7.85 -28.13 24.24
N ARG A 233 7.46 -29.09 23.41
CA ARG A 233 7.32 -28.86 21.95
C ARG A 233 6.16 -27.91 21.68
N SER A 234 5.04 -28.15 22.34
CA SER A 234 3.86 -27.29 22.31
C SER A 234 4.17 -25.89 22.85
N TYR A 235 4.91 -25.80 23.95
CA TYR A 235 5.31 -24.51 24.54
C TYR A 235 6.17 -23.69 23.58
N GLU A 236 7.24 -24.26 23.01
CA GLU A 236 8.12 -23.52 22.08
C GLU A 236 7.37 -23.07 20.81
N ILE A 237 6.52 -23.91 20.23
CA ILE A 237 5.71 -23.54 19.05
C ILE A 237 4.66 -22.47 19.40
N CYS A 238 4.03 -22.56 20.58
CA CYS A 238 3.09 -21.55 21.06
C CYS A 238 3.81 -20.20 21.24
N THR A 239 4.96 -20.18 21.91
CA THR A 239 5.75 -18.96 22.14
C THR A 239 6.16 -18.29 20.82
N LEU A 240 6.61 -19.05 19.83
CA LEU A 240 6.95 -18.51 18.51
C LEU A 240 5.71 -18.02 17.72
N SER A 241 4.57 -18.69 17.88
CA SER A 241 3.30 -18.25 17.27
C SER A 241 2.83 -16.92 17.88
N GLU A 242 2.90 -16.77 19.21
CA GLU A 242 2.58 -15.51 19.88
C GLU A 242 3.62 -14.42 19.56
N LEU A 243 4.92 -14.74 19.51
CA LEU A 243 5.95 -13.78 19.08
C LEU A 243 5.65 -13.21 17.70
N ARG A 244 5.29 -14.06 16.74
CA ARG A 244 4.89 -13.61 15.40
C ARG A 244 3.71 -12.65 15.44
N ASP A 245 2.68 -13.01 16.20
CA ASP A 245 1.49 -12.17 16.33
C ASP A 245 1.81 -10.83 17.00
N ARG A 246 2.70 -10.81 18.00
CA ARG A 246 3.11 -9.59 18.71
C ARG A 246 4.07 -8.71 17.90
N LEU A 247 4.95 -9.29 17.10
CA LEU A 247 5.76 -8.56 16.12
C LEU A 247 4.89 -7.89 15.05
N ARG A 248 3.86 -8.61 14.57
CA ARG A 248 2.86 -8.04 13.66
C ARG A 248 2.06 -6.95 14.34
N ALA A 249 1.65 -7.17 15.58
CA ALA A 249 0.95 -6.17 16.35
C ALA A 249 1.80 -4.93 16.60
N GLY A 250 3.13 -5.04 16.66
CA GLY A 250 4.02 -3.97 17.10
C GLY A 250 4.16 -3.88 18.62
N ASP A 251 3.55 -4.83 19.36
CA ASP A 251 3.69 -4.96 20.81
C ASP A 251 5.08 -5.47 21.22
N VAL A 252 5.75 -6.16 20.30
CA VAL A 252 7.14 -6.61 20.41
C VAL A 252 7.91 -6.06 19.21
N TRP A 253 9.13 -5.58 19.44
CA TRP A 253 10.02 -5.03 18.43
C TRP A 253 11.45 -5.56 18.62
N VAL A 254 12.29 -5.33 17.62
CA VAL A 254 13.70 -5.72 17.62
C VAL A 254 14.56 -4.47 17.41
N GLU A 255 15.54 -4.30 18.27
CA GLU A 255 16.52 -3.22 18.15
C GLU A 255 17.31 -3.35 16.83
N GLY A 256 17.56 -2.22 16.16
CA GLY A 256 18.22 -2.21 14.85
C GLY A 256 17.33 -2.58 13.66
N SER A 257 16.08 -3.00 13.88
CA SER A 257 15.11 -3.20 12.80
C SER A 257 14.56 -1.87 12.29
N ARG A 258 14.34 -1.70 10.97
CA ARG A 258 13.56 -0.56 10.44
C ARG A 258 12.07 -0.89 10.40
N VAL A 259 11.71 -2.12 10.06
CA VAL A 259 10.32 -2.55 9.91
C VAL A 259 9.65 -2.84 11.26
N PHE A 260 10.30 -3.65 12.10
CA PHE A 260 9.82 -4.12 13.39
C PHE A 260 10.44 -3.34 14.55
N ARG A 261 10.45 -2.00 14.47
CA ARG A 261 10.81 -1.10 15.57
C ARG A 261 9.58 -0.58 16.33
N SER A 262 9.79 -0.09 17.55
CA SER A 262 8.77 0.60 18.34
C SER A 262 8.07 1.68 17.50
N PHE A 263 6.75 1.81 17.69
CA PHE A 263 5.98 2.86 17.02
C PHE A 263 6.38 4.26 17.49
N GLU A 264 6.72 4.42 18.77
CA GLU A 264 7.19 5.68 19.33
C GLU A 264 8.46 6.19 18.63
N ASP A 265 9.37 5.30 18.28
CA ASP A 265 10.62 5.65 17.60
C ASP A 265 10.42 6.06 16.13
N CYS A 266 9.22 5.86 15.58
CA CYS A 266 8.84 6.36 14.26
C CYS A 266 8.28 7.78 14.31
N LEU A 267 7.87 8.26 15.49
CA LEU A 267 7.32 9.60 15.65
C LEU A 267 8.44 10.59 15.96
N LEU A 268 8.14 11.88 15.79
CA LEU A 268 8.98 12.94 16.33
C LEU A 268 9.22 12.70 17.83
N PRO A 269 10.46 12.85 18.33
CA PRO A 269 10.73 12.71 19.75
C PRO A 269 9.84 13.66 20.56
N LEU A 270 9.29 13.17 21.68
CA LEU A 270 8.35 13.95 22.50
C LEU A 270 8.91 15.34 22.91
N PRO A 271 10.17 15.48 23.33
CA PRO A 271 10.72 16.81 23.65
C PRO A 271 10.75 17.76 22.46
N VAL A 272 11.03 17.26 21.25
CA VAL A 272 11.03 18.05 20.01
C VAL A 272 9.62 18.49 19.67
N PHE A 273 8.64 17.59 19.78
CA PHE A 273 7.23 17.92 19.57
C PHE A 273 6.73 18.98 20.56
N GLN A 274 7.10 18.87 21.84
CA GLN A 274 6.75 19.87 22.85
C GLN A 274 7.37 21.23 22.55
N ALA A 275 8.64 21.27 22.14
CA ALA A 275 9.30 22.51 21.72
C ALA A 275 8.57 23.16 20.53
N LEU A 276 8.25 22.39 19.48
CA LEU A 276 7.48 22.89 18.33
C LEU A 276 6.11 23.45 18.73
N ARG A 277 5.42 22.80 19.67
CA ARG A 277 4.13 23.25 20.19
C ARG A 277 4.24 24.56 20.97
N HIS A 278 5.35 24.79 21.67
CA HIS A 278 5.61 26.03 22.38
C HIS A 278 6.00 27.19 21.45
N GLU A 279 6.71 26.91 20.36
CA GLU A 279 7.21 27.93 19.42
C GLU A 279 6.12 28.56 18.54
N GLY A 280 5.02 27.85 18.27
CA GLY A 280 3.96 28.40 17.44
C GLY A 280 2.96 27.37 16.94
N PRO A 281 2.10 27.75 15.98
CA PRO A 281 1.10 26.83 15.44
C PRO A 281 1.79 25.63 14.80
N LEU A 282 1.42 24.45 15.24
CA LEU A 282 1.89 23.20 14.65
C LEU A 282 1.47 23.15 13.16
N PRO A 283 2.27 22.50 12.28
CA PRO A 283 2.03 22.48 10.84
C PRO A 283 0.90 21.50 10.42
N VAL A 284 -0.21 21.53 11.14
CA VAL A 284 -1.41 20.71 10.97
C VAL A 284 -2.64 21.62 10.94
N ALA A 285 -3.71 21.20 10.27
CA ALA A 285 -4.92 22.02 10.16
C ALA A 285 -5.72 22.07 11.47
N VAL A 286 -5.56 21.04 12.31
CA VAL A 286 -6.24 20.93 13.60
C VAL A 286 -5.18 20.78 14.68
N SER A 287 -5.07 21.77 15.58
CA SER A 287 -4.11 21.77 16.70
C SER A 287 -4.70 22.31 18.02
N GLY A 288 -5.99 22.65 18.03
CA GLY A 288 -6.70 23.15 19.21
C GLY A 288 -7.05 22.07 20.22
N GLU A 289 -7.72 22.46 21.31
CA GLU A 289 -8.15 21.56 22.38
C GLU A 289 -9.21 20.54 21.89
N PRO A 290 -9.18 19.28 22.37
CA PRO A 290 -10.03 18.22 21.84
C PRO A 290 -11.52 18.47 22.00
N MET A 291 -11.93 19.07 23.12
CA MET A 291 -13.35 19.32 23.41
C MET A 291 -13.90 20.47 22.57
N ASP A 292 -13.10 21.51 22.31
CA ASP A 292 -13.48 22.61 21.42
C ASP A 292 -13.66 22.09 19.99
N HIS A 293 -12.72 21.24 19.55
CA HIS A 293 -12.81 20.58 18.25
C HIS A 293 -14.08 19.72 18.12
N LEU A 294 -14.37 18.87 19.12
CA LEU A 294 -15.58 18.06 19.15
C LEU A 294 -16.85 18.92 19.17
N GLY A 295 -16.83 20.08 19.83
CA GLY A 295 -17.92 21.05 19.80
C GLY A 295 -18.17 21.60 18.40
N MET A 296 -17.11 22.03 17.70
CA MET A 296 -17.20 22.54 16.32
C MET A 296 -17.71 21.47 15.34
N VAL A 297 -17.18 20.26 15.41
CA VAL A 297 -17.62 19.13 14.57
C VAL A 297 -19.06 18.75 14.89
N GLY A 298 -19.45 18.77 16.18
CA GLY A 298 -20.82 18.53 16.63
C GLY A 298 -21.82 19.52 16.05
N GLN A 299 -21.49 20.82 16.03
CA GLN A 299 -22.34 21.87 15.43
C GLN A 299 -22.47 21.68 13.91
N SER A 300 -21.37 21.37 13.23
CA SER A 300 -21.37 21.13 11.78
C SER A 300 -22.22 19.91 11.41
N LEU A 301 -22.09 18.83 12.18
CA LEU A 301 -22.88 17.61 12.01
C LEU A 301 -24.36 17.86 12.29
N ASP A 302 -24.71 18.60 13.35
CA ASP A 302 -26.11 18.92 13.66
C ASP A 302 -26.77 19.67 12.49
N GLY A 303 -26.14 20.75 12.01
CA GLY A 303 -26.64 21.52 10.87
C GLY A 303 -26.80 20.66 9.60
N ALA A 304 -25.81 19.83 9.28
CA ALA A 304 -25.86 18.93 8.13
C ALA A 304 -26.96 17.86 8.27
N LEU A 305 -27.13 17.27 9.46
CA LEU A 305 -28.18 16.29 9.75
C LEU A 305 -29.57 16.89 9.60
N GLN A 306 -29.82 18.07 10.20
CA GLN A 306 -31.13 18.73 10.10
C GLN A 306 -31.48 19.07 8.66
N GLN A 307 -30.51 19.57 7.89
CA GLN A 307 -30.74 19.92 6.48
C GLN A 307 -31.02 18.67 5.63
N VAL A 308 -30.22 17.61 5.77
CA VAL A 308 -30.44 16.35 5.02
C VAL A 308 -31.76 15.71 5.43
N GLY A 309 -32.08 15.69 6.73
CA GLY A 309 -33.36 15.18 7.25
C GLY A 309 -34.57 15.91 6.64
N THR A 310 -34.56 17.24 6.68
CA THR A 310 -35.63 18.08 6.10
C THR A 310 -35.80 17.83 4.59
N LEU A 311 -34.69 17.73 3.84
CA LEU A 311 -34.73 17.45 2.40
C LEU A 311 -35.19 16.02 2.10
N ALA A 312 -34.81 15.05 2.93
CA ALA A 312 -35.21 13.65 2.77
C ALA A 312 -36.72 13.49 3.04
N GLU A 313 -37.23 14.07 4.12
CA GLU A 313 -38.66 14.03 4.49
C GLU A 313 -39.55 14.67 3.42
N SER A 314 -39.07 15.77 2.81
CA SER A 314 -39.77 16.45 1.72
C SER A 314 -39.51 15.86 0.33
N ASN A 315 -38.71 14.78 0.24
CA ASN A 315 -38.28 14.15 -1.02
C ASN A 315 -37.65 15.16 -2.02
N LYS A 316 -36.90 16.13 -1.48
CA LYS A 316 -36.19 17.20 -2.22
C LYS A 316 -34.68 16.98 -2.27
N LEU A 317 -34.17 15.85 -1.78
CA LEU A 317 -32.77 15.50 -1.98
C LEU A 317 -32.51 15.26 -3.48
N PRO A 318 -31.51 15.94 -4.08
CA PRO A 318 -31.26 15.83 -5.51
C PRO A 318 -30.63 14.46 -5.81
N ASP A 319 -31.24 13.70 -6.71
CA ASP A 319 -30.79 12.37 -7.16
C ASP A 319 -30.60 11.33 -6.04
N VAL A 320 -31.21 11.55 -4.86
CA VAL A 320 -31.08 10.68 -3.70
C VAL A 320 -32.46 10.38 -3.13
N THR A 321 -32.68 9.13 -2.73
CA THR A 321 -33.91 8.70 -2.04
C THR A 321 -33.55 7.93 -0.78
N ILE A 322 -34.23 8.25 0.32
CA ILE A 322 -34.15 7.53 1.60
C ILE A 322 -35.56 7.08 1.96
N LYS A 323 -35.81 5.76 1.97
CA LYS A 323 -37.11 5.16 2.34
C LYS A 323 -36.88 3.88 3.13
N ASP A 324 -37.60 3.69 4.23
CA ASP A 324 -37.53 2.48 5.07
C ASP A 324 -36.10 2.07 5.48
N GLY A 325 -35.21 3.06 5.65
CA GLY A 325 -33.79 2.84 5.94
C GLY A 325 -32.93 2.45 4.74
N GLU A 326 -33.49 2.36 3.54
CA GLU A 326 -32.74 2.17 2.30
C GLU A 326 -32.33 3.51 1.68
N LEU A 327 -31.02 3.67 1.50
CA LEU A 327 -30.39 4.79 0.81
C LEU A 327 -30.09 4.43 -0.65
N LYS A 328 -30.62 5.20 -1.59
CA LYS A 328 -30.33 5.07 -3.02
C LYS A 328 -29.82 6.39 -3.59
N VAL A 329 -28.70 6.34 -4.32
CA VAL A 329 -28.12 7.46 -5.06
C VAL A 329 -28.19 7.14 -6.55
N THR A 330 -28.83 7.99 -7.34
CA THR A 330 -28.95 7.82 -8.79
C THR A 330 -27.62 8.14 -9.46
N PRO A 331 -27.09 7.25 -10.32
CA PRO A 331 -25.86 7.53 -11.07
C PRO A 331 -26.01 8.72 -12.01
N HIS A 332 -24.96 9.52 -12.13
CA HIS A 332 -24.92 10.62 -13.10
C HIS A 332 -24.71 10.06 -14.51
N LYS A 333 -25.39 10.64 -15.50
CA LYS A 333 -25.09 10.39 -16.92
C LYS A 333 -23.92 11.26 -17.35
N ALA A 334 -23.03 10.69 -18.17
CA ALA A 334 -21.99 11.47 -18.84
C ALA A 334 -22.65 12.43 -19.84
N ASP A 335 -22.29 13.70 -19.80
CA ASP A 335 -22.84 14.76 -20.65
C ASP A 335 -21.70 15.49 -21.36
N THR A 336 -20.96 14.76 -22.20
CA THR A 336 -19.95 15.35 -23.08
C THR A 336 -20.64 15.86 -24.33
N PRO A 337 -20.57 17.17 -24.66
CA PRO A 337 -21.24 17.71 -25.84
C PRO A 337 -20.66 17.13 -27.14
N ASP A 338 -21.50 16.90 -28.16
CA ASP A 338 -21.05 16.44 -29.48
C ASP A 338 -20.04 17.40 -30.12
N ALA A 339 -20.20 18.71 -29.89
CA ALA A 339 -19.26 19.74 -30.31
C ALA A 339 -17.85 19.55 -29.70
N ALA A 340 -17.76 19.04 -28.47
CA ALA A 340 -16.47 18.74 -27.84
C ALA A 340 -15.80 17.50 -28.46
N VAL A 341 -16.59 16.49 -28.84
CA VAL A 341 -16.09 15.31 -29.56
C VAL A 341 -15.55 15.73 -30.94
N ALA A 342 -16.28 16.57 -31.66
CA ALA A 342 -15.84 17.13 -32.94
C ALA A 342 -14.56 17.96 -32.80
N LEU A 343 -14.49 18.83 -31.78
CA LEU A 343 -13.29 19.63 -31.48
C LEU A 343 -12.08 18.75 -31.17
N ARG A 344 -12.25 17.72 -30.32
CA ARG A 344 -11.19 16.75 -30.02
C ARG A 344 -10.64 16.11 -31.28
N ASN A 345 -11.52 15.57 -32.13
CA ASN A 345 -11.10 14.87 -33.35
C ASN A 345 -10.38 15.82 -34.32
N ALA A 346 -10.88 17.05 -34.48
CA ALA A 346 -10.24 18.06 -35.31
C ALA A 346 -8.87 18.47 -34.78
N ALA A 347 -8.75 18.72 -33.47
CA ALA A 347 -7.50 19.13 -32.85
C ALA A 347 -6.44 18.04 -32.94
N TYR A 348 -6.76 16.82 -32.52
CA TYR A 348 -5.85 15.66 -32.63
C TYR A 348 -5.50 15.32 -34.08
N GLY A 349 -6.38 15.58 -35.05
CA GLY A 349 -6.09 15.41 -36.47
C GLY A 349 -5.01 16.36 -37.02
N LEU A 350 -4.75 17.49 -36.35
CA LEU A 350 -3.70 18.45 -36.72
C LEU A 350 -2.35 18.13 -36.07
N LEU A 351 -2.32 17.35 -35.00
CA LEU A 351 -1.10 17.07 -34.25
C LEU A 351 -0.05 16.38 -35.14
N PRO A 352 1.21 16.81 -35.11
CA PRO A 352 2.29 16.15 -35.84
C PRO A 352 2.42 14.68 -35.45
N ARG A 353 2.79 13.83 -36.42
CA ARG A 353 3.17 12.44 -36.15
C ARG A 353 4.66 12.37 -35.84
N LEU A 354 5.05 11.70 -34.75
CA LEU A 354 6.45 11.62 -34.30
C LEU A 354 6.75 10.32 -33.55
N ARG A 355 8.04 10.02 -33.36
CA ARG A 355 8.47 8.90 -32.51
C ARG A 355 8.51 9.33 -31.05
N ILE A 356 8.36 8.39 -30.13
CA ILE A 356 8.51 8.67 -28.69
C ILE A 356 9.88 9.26 -28.33
N THR A 357 10.94 8.89 -29.06
CA THR A 357 12.28 9.46 -28.86
C THR A 357 12.34 10.94 -29.22
N ASP A 358 11.71 11.34 -30.32
CA ASP A 358 11.60 12.75 -30.74
C ASP A 358 10.81 13.57 -29.71
N LEU A 359 9.71 13.00 -29.20
CA LEU A 359 8.88 13.61 -28.16
C LEU A 359 9.70 13.88 -26.90
N LEU A 360 10.50 12.91 -26.45
CA LEU A 360 11.32 13.06 -25.26
C LEU A 360 12.42 14.11 -25.44
N ILE A 361 13.00 14.23 -26.64
CA ILE A 361 13.98 15.30 -26.93
C ILE A 361 13.32 16.67 -26.85
N GLU A 362 12.13 16.84 -27.44
CA GLU A 362 11.38 18.10 -27.35
C GLU A 362 11.02 18.45 -25.92
N VAL A 363 10.48 17.49 -25.16
CA VAL A 363 10.12 17.70 -23.75
C VAL A 363 11.37 18.03 -22.91
N ASP A 364 12.50 17.37 -23.14
CA ASP A 364 13.76 17.70 -22.46
C ASP A 364 14.23 19.12 -22.82
N SER A 365 14.09 19.55 -24.08
CA SER A 365 14.46 20.91 -24.48
C SER A 365 13.64 22.00 -23.77
N TRP A 366 12.41 21.69 -23.36
CA TRP A 366 11.52 22.62 -22.66
C TRP A 366 11.68 22.61 -21.14
N THR A 367 12.15 21.49 -20.58
CA THR A 367 12.10 21.24 -19.13
C THR A 367 13.48 21.00 -18.51
N GLY A 368 14.46 20.60 -19.32
CA GLY A 368 15.75 20.10 -18.87
C GLY A 368 15.63 18.93 -17.89
N PHE A 369 14.61 18.08 -18.01
CA PHE A 369 14.38 17.01 -17.03
C PHE A 369 15.54 16.01 -16.95
N SER A 370 16.29 15.80 -18.05
CA SER A 370 17.43 14.89 -18.10
C SER A 370 18.56 15.30 -17.15
N ASP A 371 18.70 16.59 -16.86
CA ASP A 371 19.71 17.12 -15.92
C ASP A 371 19.39 16.75 -14.46
N CYS A 372 18.19 16.23 -14.15
CA CYS A 372 17.84 15.77 -12.80
C CYS A 372 18.44 14.40 -12.46
N PHE A 373 18.87 13.63 -13.47
CA PHE A 373 19.44 12.31 -13.27
C PHE A 373 20.92 12.42 -12.90
N LEU A 374 21.19 12.91 -11.70
CA LEU A 374 22.55 13.19 -11.24
C LEU A 374 23.34 11.90 -10.99
N HIS A 375 24.63 11.91 -11.31
CA HIS A 375 25.53 10.80 -11.04
C HIS A 375 25.66 10.59 -9.52
N GLN A 376 25.44 9.37 -9.03
CA GLN A 376 25.40 9.03 -7.59
C GLN A 376 26.61 9.56 -6.81
N ARG A 377 27.81 9.41 -7.37
CA ARG A 377 29.07 9.87 -6.75
C ARG A 377 29.37 11.37 -6.91
N SER A 378 29.35 11.89 -8.13
CA SER A 378 29.83 13.25 -8.41
C SER A 378 28.75 14.32 -8.27
N GLY A 379 27.47 13.93 -8.22
CA GLY A 379 26.33 14.84 -8.24
C GLY A 379 26.18 15.62 -9.55
N LYS A 380 26.89 15.23 -10.62
CA LYS A 380 26.84 15.92 -11.92
C LYS A 380 25.75 15.35 -12.84
N PRO A 381 25.18 16.15 -13.75
CA PRO A 381 24.31 15.68 -14.82
C PRO A 381 24.99 14.60 -15.70
N PRO A 382 24.21 13.79 -16.43
CA PRO A 382 24.73 12.80 -17.37
C PRO A 382 25.50 13.46 -18.52
N GLU A 383 26.72 12.99 -18.79
CA GLU A 383 27.47 13.41 -20.00
C GLU A 383 26.86 12.79 -21.26
N ASP A 384 26.44 11.52 -21.17
CA ASP A 384 25.79 10.77 -22.25
C ASP A 384 24.26 10.78 -22.10
N ARG A 385 23.64 11.92 -22.46
CA ARG A 385 22.19 12.11 -22.38
C ARG A 385 21.42 11.06 -23.20
N THR A 386 21.94 10.69 -24.36
CA THR A 386 21.33 9.69 -25.24
C THR A 386 21.23 8.33 -24.56
N ALA A 387 22.30 7.86 -23.90
CA ALA A 387 22.25 6.61 -23.14
C ALA A 387 21.27 6.69 -21.95
N LEU A 388 21.25 7.81 -21.23
CA LEU A 388 20.28 8.01 -20.14
C LEU A 388 18.84 7.95 -20.64
N MET A 389 18.49 8.77 -21.64
CA MET A 389 17.11 8.84 -22.15
C MET A 389 16.67 7.49 -22.72
N THR A 390 17.59 6.71 -23.29
CA THR A 390 17.33 5.33 -23.73
C THR A 390 17.08 4.40 -22.55
N ALA A 391 17.81 4.52 -21.45
CA ALA A 391 17.58 3.73 -20.24
C ALA A 391 16.20 4.06 -19.62
N VAL A 392 15.87 5.35 -19.49
CA VAL A 392 14.56 5.84 -19.03
C VAL A 392 13.43 5.34 -19.91
N LEU A 393 13.59 5.42 -21.24
CA LEU A 393 12.63 4.89 -22.19
C LEU A 393 12.45 3.38 -22.00
N ALA A 394 13.54 2.63 -21.86
CA ALA A 394 13.50 1.18 -21.67
C ALA A 394 12.75 0.73 -20.41
N ASP A 395 12.83 1.52 -19.34
CA ASP A 395 12.05 1.31 -18.13
C ASP A 395 10.58 1.59 -18.34
N GLY A 396 10.25 2.76 -18.91
CA GLY A 396 8.87 3.19 -19.07
C GLY A 396 8.05 2.38 -20.07
N ILE A 397 8.67 1.84 -21.13
CA ILE A 397 7.98 0.96 -22.10
C ILE A 397 8.03 -0.53 -21.73
N ASN A 398 8.65 -0.90 -20.60
CA ASN A 398 8.86 -2.28 -20.14
C ASN A 398 9.74 -3.18 -21.03
N LEU A 399 10.63 -2.62 -21.86
CA LEU A 399 11.48 -3.43 -22.75
C LEU A 399 12.68 -4.03 -21.97
N GLY A 400 13.29 -3.20 -21.12
CA GLY A 400 14.52 -3.49 -20.40
C GLY A 400 15.78 -3.29 -21.23
N LEU A 401 16.91 -3.05 -20.53
CA LEU A 401 18.14 -2.50 -21.12
C LEU A 401 18.76 -3.38 -22.21
N ALA A 402 18.80 -4.71 -22.02
CA ALA A 402 19.43 -5.62 -22.99
C ALA A 402 18.72 -5.61 -24.36
N ARG A 403 17.39 -5.73 -24.36
CA ARG A 403 16.59 -5.67 -25.61
C ARG A 403 16.57 -4.26 -26.20
N MET A 404 16.62 -3.23 -25.36
CA MET A 404 16.73 -1.85 -25.83
C MET A 404 18.04 -1.61 -26.60
N ALA A 405 19.17 -2.15 -26.13
CA ALA A 405 20.45 -2.05 -26.85
C ALA A 405 20.41 -2.71 -28.23
N GLU A 406 19.64 -3.79 -28.41
CA GLU A 406 19.45 -4.43 -29.73
C GLU A 406 18.53 -3.60 -30.65
N SER A 407 17.65 -2.77 -30.07
CA SER A 407 16.62 -2.02 -30.79
C SER A 407 17.00 -0.55 -31.04
N CYS A 408 18.08 -0.06 -30.44
CA CYS A 408 18.55 1.32 -30.55
C CYS A 408 19.93 1.35 -31.23
N ARG A 409 20.03 2.06 -32.35
CA ARG A 409 21.30 2.14 -33.10
C ARG A 409 22.35 2.91 -32.30
N GLY A 410 23.57 2.39 -32.28
CA GLY A 410 24.74 3.08 -31.69
C GLY A 410 24.84 3.05 -30.16
N ILE A 411 23.97 2.30 -29.47
CA ILE A 411 24.00 2.18 -28.00
C ILE A 411 24.19 0.73 -27.59
N THR A 412 25.17 0.46 -26.72
CA THR A 412 25.48 -0.88 -26.23
C THR A 412 24.81 -1.16 -24.89
N ALA A 413 24.59 -2.44 -24.57
CA ALA A 413 24.03 -2.85 -23.28
C ALA A 413 24.88 -2.36 -22.09
N GLY A 414 26.21 -2.33 -22.23
CA GLY A 414 27.12 -1.82 -21.20
C GLY A 414 26.95 -0.32 -20.95
N ARG A 415 26.76 0.49 -22.00
CA ARG A 415 26.48 1.94 -21.85
C ARG A 415 25.14 2.19 -21.16
N LEU A 416 24.12 1.41 -21.49
CA LEU A 416 22.81 1.51 -20.84
C LEU A 416 22.86 1.08 -19.37
N ALA A 417 23.54 -0.02 -19.06
CA ALA A 417 23.72 -0.47 -17.68
C ALA A 417 24.46 0.59 -16.86
N TRP A 418 25.54 1.18 -17.40
CA TRP A 418 26.27 2.24 -16.72
C TRP A 418 25.39 3.48 -16.46
N ALA A 419 24.66 3.95 -17.48
CA ALA A 419 23.76 5.09 -17.31
C ALA A 419 22.67 4.81 -16.27
N HIS A 420 22.07 3.62 -16.33
CA HIS A 420 21.06 3.19 -15.37
C HIS A 420 21.63 3.12 -13.94
N ASP A 421 22.70 2.37 -13.72
CA ASP A 421 23.25 2.12 -12.38
C ASP A 421 23.76 3.38 -11.67
N TRP A 422 24.30 4.36 -12.42
CA TRP A 422 24.89 5.56 -11.82
C TRP A 422 23.96 6.78 -11.80
N HIS A 423 22.93 6.83 -12.66
CA HIS A 423 22.07 8.00 -12.80
C HIS A 423 20.58 7.75 -12.53
N VAL A 424 20.07 6.51 -12.69
CA VAL A 424 18.65 6.19 -12.53
C VAL A 424 18.34 5.78 -11.10
N ARG A 425 17.49 6.57 -10.43
CA ARG A 425 17.02 6.37 -9.05
C ARG A 425 15.65 7.02 -8.87
N GLU A 426 14.96 6.67 -7.79
CA GLU A 426 13.61 7.19 -7.49
C GLU A 426 13.61 8.70 -7.24
N ASP A 427 14.65 9.23 -6.59
CA ASP A 427 14.82 10.68 -6.36
C ASP A 427 15.06 11.46 -7.67
N CYS A 428 15.87 10.91 -8.58
CA CYS A 428 16.06 11.46 -9.93
C CYS A 428 14.76 11.51 -10.72
N TYR A 429 14.00 10.41 -10.70
CA TYR A 429 12.69 10.35 -11.35
C TYR A 429 11.71 11.36 -10.76
N ALA A 430 11.66 11.49 -9.43
CA ALA A 430 10.78 12.45 -8.75
C ALA A 430 11.14 13.90 -9.13
N ALA A 431 12.43 14.24 -9.18
CA ALA A 431 12.90 15.56 -9.57
C ALA A 431 12.62 15.86 -11.06
N ALA A 432 12.87 14.89 -11.95
CA ALA A 432 12.56 15.00 -13.38
C ALA A 432 11.06 15.18 -13.61
N LEU A 433 10.24 14.38 -12.92
CA LEU A 433 8.79 14.47 -12.97
C LEU A 433 8.31 15.85 -12.50
N SER A 434 8.88 16.37 -11.41
CA SER A 434 8.58 17.72 -10.94
C SER A 434 8.77 18.76 -12.03
N ARG A 435 9.91 18.77 -12.71
CA ARG A 435 10.18 19.74 -13.79
C ARG A 435 9.13 19.66 -14.90
N ILE A 436 8.77 18.44 -15.33
CA ILE A 436 7.75 18.26 -16.38
C ILE A 436 6.39 18.78 -15.90
N ILE A 437 5.98 18.45 -14.68
CA ILE A 437 4.69 18.89 -14.11
C ILE A 437 4.66 20.41 -13.91
N ASP A 438 5.76 21.01 -13.46
CA ASP A 438 5.87 22.45 -13.23
C ASP A 438 5.83 23.26 -14.54
N VAL A 439 6.40 22.74 -15.63
CA VAL A 439 6.23 23.33 -16.97
C VAL A 439 4.80 23.11 -17.48
N HIS A 440 4.23 21.92 -17.29
CA HIS A 440 2.87 21.60 -17.73
C HIS A 440 1.82 22.55 -17.14
N ARG A 441 1.85 22.77 -15.82
CA ARG A 441 0.91 23.70 -15.14
C ARG A 441 1.02 25.14 -15.61
N ALA A 442 2.16 25.52 -16.18
CA ALA A 442 2.39 26.87 -16.69
C ALA A 442 1.82 27.07 -18.10
N VAL A 443 1.45 25.99 -18.81
CA VAL A 443 0.78 26.08 -20.11
C VAL A 443 -0.66 26.58 -19.91
N PRO A 444 -1.09 27.68 -20.57
CA PRO A 444 -2.42 28.26 -20.35
C PRO A 444 -3.58 27.27 -20.51
N LEU A 445 -3.50 26.36 -21.49
CA LEU A 445 -4.51 25.32 -21.70
C LEU A 445 -4.72 24.42 -20.47
N ALA A 446 -3.69 24.19 -19.64
CA ALA A 446 -3.82 23.37 -18.44
C ALA A 446 -4.91 23.90 -17.48
N ASN A 447 -5.06 25.23 -17.41
CA ASN A 447 -6.06 25.90 -16.57
C ASN A 447 -7.51 25.67 -17.04
N ALA A 448 -7.72 25.21 -18.28
CA ALA A 448 -9.05 24.85 -18.77
C ALA A 448 -9.60 23.57 -18.11
N TRP A 449 -8.73 22.70 -17.57
CA TRP A 449 -9.12 21.43 -16.94
C TRP A 449 -9.22 21.50 -15.40
N GLY A 450 -8.49 22.42 -14.80
CA GLY A 450 -8.41 22.63 -13.35
C GLY A 450 -7.31 23.64 -12.98
N ASP A 451 -7.30 24.09 -11.74
CA ASP A 451 -6.33 25.06 -11.20
C ASP A 451 -5.20 24.39 -10.40
N GLY A 452 -5.17 23.05 -10.34
CA GLY A 452 -4.21 22.28 -9.55
C GLY A 452 -4.60 22.14 -8.07
N SER A 453 -5.77 22.62 -7.66
CA SER A 453 -6.26 22.53 -6.27
C SER A 453 -6.90 21.18 -5.95
N THR A 454 -7.24 20.37 -6.95
CA THR A 454 -7.84 19.05 -6.75
C THR A 454 -7.03 17.94 -7.43
N SER A 455 -7.15 16.73 -6.88
CA SER A 455 -6.41 15.57 -7.40
C SER A 455 -7.17 14.26 -7.16
N SER A 456 -6.74 13.19 -7.82
CA SER A 456 -7.23 11.83 -7.60
C SER A 456 -6.09 10.82 -7.56
N SER A 457 -6.29 9.68 -6.91
CA SER A 457 -5.36 8.54 -7.03
C SER A 457 -6.07 7.21 -7.21
N ASP A 458 -5.43 6.36 -8.01
CA ASP A 458 -5.94 5.03 -8.37
C ASP A 458 -4.79 4.03 -8.54
N GLY A 459 -5.07 2.77 -8.25
CA GLY A 459 -4.14 1.65 -8.38
C GLY A 459 -4.33 0.90 -9.69
N GLN A 460 -3.29 0.89 -10.51
CA GLN A 460 -3.29 0.13 -11.75
C GLN A 460 -2.57 -1.22 -11.58
N PHE A 461 -3.30 -2.33 -11.69
CA PHE A 461 -2.74 -3.68 -11.59
C PHE A 461 -1.98 -4.10 -12.86
N PHE A 462 -0.75 -4.56 -12.68
CA PHE A 462 0.09 -5.20 -13.69
C PHE A 462 0.42 -6.63 -13.28
N LYS A 463 0.15 -7.58 -14.18
CA LYS A 463 0.41 -9.01 -13.95
C LYS A 463 1.90 -9.26 -13.76
N ALA A 464 2.28 -10.13 -12.84
CA ALA A 464 3.66 -10.60 -12.71
C ALA A 464 3.87 -11.83 -13.60
N GLY A 465 4.93 -11.81 -14.41
CA GLY A 465 5.26 -12.89 -15.34
C GLY A 465 6.66 -13.47 -15.10
N GLY A 466 6.83 -14.76 -15.37
CA GLY A 466 8.12 -15.45 -15.31
C GLY A 466 8.83 -15.30 -13.96
N ARG A 467 9.98 -14.63 -13.95
CA ARG A 467 10.79 -14.45 -12.72
C ARG A 467 10.13 -13.56 -11.66
N GLY A 468 9.17 -12.71 -12.04
CA GLY A 468 8.40 -11.86 -11.13
C GLY A 468 7.30 -12.62 -10.37
N GLU A 469 6.85 -13.76 -10.90
CA GLU A 469 5.77 -14.57 -10.32
C GLU A 469 6.09 -15.06 -8.91
N ALA A 470 7.37 -15.35 -8.63
CA ALA A 470 7.84 -15.85 -7.33
C ALA A 470 7.72 -14.81 -6.19
N ILE A 471 7.55 -13.53 -6.52
CA ILE A 471 7.53 -12.40 -5.58
C ILE A 471 6.20 -11.65 -5.64
N GLY A 472 5.46 -11.77 -6.75
CA GLY A 472 4.15 -11.15 -6.90
C GLY A 472 3.13 -11.72 -5.91
N ASP A 473 2.38 -10.81 -5.29
CA ASP A 473 1.29 -11.17 -4.40
C ASP A 473 0.03 -11.46 -5.22
N ILE A 474 -0.78 -12.42 -4.76
CA ILE A 474 -2.08 -12.72 -5.35
C ILE A 474 -3.14 -11.87 -4.64
N ASN A 475 -3.92 -11.11 -5.40
CA ASN A 475 -5.10 -10.43 -4.91
C ASN A 475 -6.35 -11.04 -5.56
N ALA A 476 -7.21 -11.64 -4.73
CA ALA A 476 -8.46 -12.27 -5.17
C ALA A 476 -9.38 -11.32 -5.97
N HIS A 477 -9.28 -10.00 -5.78
CA HIS A 477 -10.02 -9.00 -6.55
C HIS A 477 -9.59 -8.93 -8.02
N HIS A 478 -8.32 -9.23 -8.31
CA HIS A 478 -7.74 -9.23 -9.67
C HIS A 478 -7.51 -10.64 -10.23
N GLY A 479 -8.07 -11.67 -9.57
CA GLY A 479 -7.94 -13.08 -9.95
C GLY A 479 -6.88 -13.84 -9.14
N ASN A 480 -6.46 -15.00 -9.65
CA ASN A 480 -5.45 -15.86 -9.00
C ASN A 480 -4.02 -15.62 -9.51
N GLU A 481 -3.84 -14.64 -10.40
CA GLU A 481 -2.54 -14.34 -10.99
C GLU A 481 -1.79 -13.34 -10.09
N PRO A 482 -0.51 -13.60 -9.76
CA PRO A 482 0.29 -12.69 -8.96
C PRO A 482 0.58 -11.42 -9.74
N GLY A 483 0.75 -10.29 -9.04
CA GLY A 483 1.05 -9.02 -9.69
C GLY A 483 1.46 -7.92 -8.72
N VAL A 484 1.57 -6.72 -9.26
CA VAL A 484 1.85 -5.48 -8.53
C VAL A 484 0.89 -4.40 -8.96
N SER A 485 0.58 -3.45 -8.08
CA SER A 485 -0.24 -2.29 -8.42
C SER A 485 0.63 -1.03 -8.44
N PHE A 486 0.52 -0.24 -9.49
CA PHE A 486 1.12 1.09 -9.57
C PHE A 486 0.08 2.11 -9.12
N TYR A 487 0.25 2.61 -7.90
CA TYR A 487 -0.64 3.60 -7.31
C TYR A 487 -0.18 5.00 -7.74
N THR A 488 -1.01 5.72 -8.51
CA THR A 488 -0.60 6.98 -9.14
C THR A 488 -1.55 8.10 -8.76
N HIS A 489 -1.00 9.26 -8.40
CA HIS A 489 -1.73 10.49 -8.15
C HIS A 489 -1.71 11.41 -9.36
N ILE A 490 -2.86 11.98 -9.68
CA ILE A 490 -3.11 12.77 -10.87
C ILE A 490 -3.81 14.05 -10.46
N SER A 491 -3.31 15.18 -10.95
CA SER A 491 -3.94 16.49 -10.75
C SER A 491 -5.18 16.65 -11.62
N ASP A 492 -6.07 17.57 -11.27
CA ASP A 492 -7.16 17.98 -12.16
C ASP A 492 -6.68 18.57 -13.50
N GLN A 493 -5.40 18.92 -13.62
CA GLN A 493 -4.74 19.29 -14.87
C GLN A 493 -4.21 18.08 -15.65
N TYR A 494 -4.57 16.85 -15.32
CA TYR A 494 -4.07 15.58 -15.91
C TYR A 494 -2.63 15.20 -15.59
N GLY A 495 -1.80 16.11 -15.10
CA GLY A 495 -0.40 15.82 -14.75
C GLY A 495 -0.29 14.76 -13.65
N PRO A 496 0.36 13.60 -13.89
CA PRO A 496 0.54 12.56 -12.89
C PRO A 496 1.76 12.85 -12.02
N PHE A 497 1.55 13.42 -10.84
CA PHE A 497 2.62 14.04 -10.05
C PHE A 497 3.29 13.12 -9.02
N TYR A 498 2.77 11.91 -8.80
CA TYR A 498 3.35 10.94 -7.90
C TYR A 498 2.96 9.51 -8.31
N THR A 499 3.86 8.56 -8.13
CA THR A 499 3.56 7.13 -8.32
C THR A 499 4.31 6.28 -7.31
N LYS A 500 3.74 5.13 -6.95
CA LYS A 500 4.35 4.17 -6.04
C LYS A 500 3.93 2.74 -6.36
N VAL A 501 4.88 1.82 -6.28
CA VAL A 501 4.58 0.39 -6.37
C VAL A 501 4.03 -0.09 -5.03
N ILE A 502 2.86 -0.71 -5.06
CA ILE A 502 2.27 -1.39 -3.91
C ILE A 502 2.05 -2.87 -4.26
N ALA A 503 2.17 -3.72 -3.26
CA ALA A 503 1.85 -5.13 -3.44
C ALA A 503 0.38 -5.27 -3.84
N ALA A 504 0.06 -6.18 -4.76
CA ALA A 504 -1.32 -6.32 -5.24
C ALA A 504 -2.31 -6.63 -4.11
N SER A 505 -1.88 -7.33 -3.06
CA SER A 505 -2.69 -7.67 -1.89
C SER A 505 -2.85 -6.53 -0.88
N ALA A 506 -2.05 -5.46 -0.99
CA ALA A 506 -2.05 -4.36 -0.04
C ALA A 506 -3.25 -3.44 -0.25
N SER A 507 -3.75 -2.87 0.85
CA SER A 507 -4.74 -1.79 0.78
C SER A 507 -4.10 -0.53 0.18
N GLU A 508 -4.85 0.16 -0.67
CA GLU A 508 -4.45 1.46 -1.25
C GLU A 508 -4.58 2.61 -0.25
N ALA A 509 -5.50 2.50 0.71
CA ALA A 509 -5.81 3.54 1.69
C ALA A 509 -4.58 4.13 2.41
N PRO A 510 -3.60 3.34 2.88
CA PRO A 510 -2.37 3.87 3.47
C PRO A 510 -1.58 4.81 2.55
N HIS A 511 -1.69 4.65 1.23
CA HIS A 511 -0.85 5.33 0.24
C HIS A 511 -1.47 6.63 -0.31
N VAL A 512 -2.75 6.91 -0.01
CA VAL A 512 -3.45 8.14 -0.41
C VAL A 512 -2.66 9.39 0.00
N LEU A 513 -2.26 9.46 1.27
CA LEU A 513 -1.57 10.61 1.83
C LEU A 513 -0.10 10.70 1.43
N ASP A 514 0.53 9.58 1.04
CA ASP A 514 1.94 9.60 0.62
C ASP A 514 2.12 10.51 -0.60
N GLY A 515 1.27 10.37 -1.61
CA GLY A 515 1.37 11.17 -2.82
C GLY A 515 0.96 12.62 -2.63
N LEU A 516 0.13 12.95 -1.63
CA LEU A 516 -0.26 14.33 -1.30
C LEU A 516 0.79 15.10 -0.49
N LEU A 517 1.66 14.39 0.24
CA LEU A 517 2.64 15.00 1.15
C LEU A 517 4.07 14.95 0.63
N TYR A 518 4.43 13.91 -0.13
CA TYR A 518 5.82 13.61 -0.48
C TYR A 518 6.09 13.72 -1.98
N HIS A 519 5.28 14.49 -2.71
CA HIS A 519 5.58 14.90 -4.07
C HIS A 519 6.53 16.10 -4.06
N GLN A 520 7.33 16.26 -5.13
CA GLN A 520 8.30 17.36 -5.24
C GLN A 520 7.79 18.54 -6.09
N THR A 521 6.60 18.40 -6.68
CA THR A 521 5.99 19.38 -7.58
C THR A 521 5.48 20.61 -6.83
N GLY A 522 5.33 21.74 -7.55
CA GLY A 522 4.73 22.95 -6.97
C GLY A 522 3.21 22.89 -6.76
N LEU A 523 2.56 21.73 -7.00
CA LEU A 523 1.13 21.56 -6.80
C LEU A 523 0.78 21.66 -5.31
N GLN A 524 -0.44 22.10 -5.00
CA GLN A 524 -0.94 22.19 -3.62
C GLN A 524 -2.38 21.68 -3.59
N PRO A 525 -2.61 20.38 -3.86
CA PRO A 525 -3.95 19.82 -3.85
C PRO A 525 -4.55 19.92 -2.45
N SER A 526 -5.73 20.55 -2.36
CA SER A 526 -6.49 20.71 -1.12
C SER A 526 -7.66 19.73 -1.04
N GLU A 527 -8.20 19.29 -2.18
CA GLU A 527 -9.25 18.27 -2.27
C GLU A 527 -8.74 17.04 -3.04
N HIS A 528 -9.05 15.85 -2.54
CA HIS A 528 -8.54 14.60 -3.12
C HIS A 528 -9.60 13.51 -3.24
N TYR A 529 -9.63 12.87 -4.41
CA TYR A 529 -10.59 11.84 -4.78
C TYR A 529 -9.94 10.45 -4.84
N THR A 530 -10.62 9.44 -4.31
CA THR A 530 -10.21 8.04 -4.47
C THR A 530 -11.41 7.17 -4.73
N ASP A 531 -11.19 5.97 -5.25
CA ASP A 531 -12.20 4.93 -5.23
C ASP A 531 -12.37 4.33 -3.82
N THR A 532 -13.33 3.41 -3.70
CA THR A 532 -13.69 2.78 -2.42
C THR A 532 -12.52 2.06 -1.74
N GLY A 533 -11.56 1.55 -2.52
CA GLY A 533 -10.35 0.90 -2.01
C GLY A 533 -9.44 1.82 -1.19
N GLY A 534 -9.46 3.13 -1.47
CA GLY A 534 -8.73 4.16 -0.73
C GLY A 534 -9.46 4.69 0.50
N ALA A 535 -10.75 4.38 0.68
CA ALA A 535 -11.59 4.97 1.71
C ALA A 535 -11.60 4.16 3.01
N THR A 536 -10.91 4.65 4.05
CA THR A 536 -11.00 4.12 5.42
C THR A 536 -11.19 5.22 6.44
N ASP A 537 -11.79 4.91 7.59
CA ASP A 537 -11.96 5.87 8.68
C ASP A 537 -10.62 6.51 9.07
N HIS A 538 -9.52 5.74 9.15
CA HIS A 538 -8.20 6.29 9.49
C HIS A 538 -7.69 7.32 8.47
N VAL A 539 -7.97 7.13 7.18
CA VAL A 539 -7.60 8.10 6.13
C VAL A 539 -8.45 9.36 6.24
N PHE A 540 -9.76 9.24 6.49
CA PHE A 540 -10.60 10.41 6.78
C PHE A 540 -10.03 11.24 7.95
N GLY A 541 -9.67 10.57 9.06
CA GLY A 541 -9.11 11.24 10.23
C GLY A 541 -7.77 11.94 9.93
N LEU A 542 -6.84 11.29 9.24
CA LEU A 542 -5.56 11.91 8.92
C LEU A 542 -5.67 13.02 7.88
N CYS A 543 -6.50 12.86 6.84
CA CYS A 543 -6.75 13.92 5.86
C CYS A 543 -7.24 15.19 6.56
N HIS A 544 -8.20 15.05 7.48
CA HIS A 544 -8.70 16.17 8.27
C HIS A 544 -7.62 16.84 9.13
N LEU A 545 -6.84 16.06 9.89
CA LEU A 545 -5.73 16.61 10.70
C LEU A 545 -4.70 17.34 9.83
N LEU A 546 -4.47 16.87 8.61
CA LEU A 546 -3.50 17.44 7.66
C LEU A 546 -4.09 18.53 6.76
N GLY A 547 -5.40 18.82 6.85
CA GLY A 547 -6.06 19.89 6.10
C GLY A 547 -6.48 19.54 4.67
N PHE A 548 -6.58 18.25 4.35
CA PHE A 548 -7.09 17.79 3.06
C PHE A 548 -8.58 17.50 3.12
N ARG A 549 -9.35 18.05 2.17
CA ARG A 549 -10.72 17.64 1.92
C ARG A 549 -10.72 16.29 1.20
N PHE A 550 -11.05 15.23 1.93
CA PHE A 550 -11.09 13.88 1.36
C PHE A 550 -12.48 13.55 0.81
N ALA A 551 -12.57 13.31 -0.49
CA ALA A 551 -13.82 13.10 -1.22
C ALA A 551 -13.83 11.78 -2.00
N PRO A 552 -13.87 10.62 -1.32
CA PRO A 552 -13.85 9.33 -1.98
C PRO A 552 -15.20 8.95 -2.60
N ARG A 553 -15.18 8.21 -3.72
CA ARG A 553 -16.36 7.53 -4.28
C ARG A 553 -16.58 6.20 -3.55
N ILE A 554 -17.47 6.23 -2.56
CA ILE A 554 -17.80 5.05 -1.75
C ILE A 554 -18.92 4.23 -2.42
N ARG A 555 -18.58 3.00 -2.83
CA ARG A 555 -19.55 1.99 -3.28
C ARG A 555 -20.36 1.49 -2.09
N ASP A 556 -21.61 1.10 -2.35
CA ASP A 556 -22.53 0.55 -1.35
C ASP A 556 -22.67 1.46 -0.13
N LEU A 557 -22.86 2.76 -0.36
CA LEU A 557 -22.99 3.77 0.70
C LEU A 557 -24.08 3.42 1.72
N LYS A 558 -25.11 2.68 1.31
CA LYS A 558 -26.16 2.12 2.17
C LYS A 558 -25.63 1.25 3.33
N ASP A 559 -24.49 0.58 3.14
CA ASP A 559 -23.89 -0.30 4.16
C ASP A 559 -22.95 0.48 5.09
N ARG A 560 -22.70 1.77 4.80
CA ARG A 560 -21.84 2.64 5.61
C ARG A 560 -22.66 3.41 6.63
N ARG A 561 -22.54 2.98 7.88
CA ARG A 561 -23.22 3.60 9.01
C ARG A 561 -22.66 4.98 9.37
N LEU A 562 -23.55 5.89 9.79
CA LEU A 562 -23.22 7.23 10.31
C LEU A 562 -22.87 7.17 11.80
N TYR A 563 -21.96 8.02 12.27
CA TYR A 563 -21.51 8.09 13.66
C TYR A 563 -21.57 9.51 14.20
N LEU A 564 -22.02 9.65 15.45
CA LEU A 564 -22.25 10.95 16.08
C LEU A 564 -21.42 11.12 17.35
N PRO A 565 -21.11 12.36 17.76
CA PRO A 565 -20.61 12.62 19.11
C PRO A 565 -21.68 12.31 20.18
N PRO A 566 -21.29 12.19 21.46
CA PRO A 566 -22.24 12.09 22.58
C PRO A 566 -23.22 13.28 22.60
N GLY A 567 -24.48 13.02 22.97
CA GLY A 567 -25.51 14.06 23.12
C GLY A 567 -26.26 14.48 21.85
N LEU A 568 -25.66 14.34 20.66
CA LEU A 568 -26.30 14.75 19.39
C LEU A 568 -27.43 13.79 18.96
N LYS A 569 -28.56 14.29 18.46
CA LYS A 569 -29.69 13.47 17.97
C LYS A 569 -29.87 13.64 16.47
N ALA A 570 -30.08 12.54 15.75
CA ALA A 570 -30.40 12.59 14.32
C ALA A 570 -31.92 12.67 14.10
N PRO A 571 -32.37 13.29 12.99
CA PRO A 571 -33.76 13.19 12.52
C PRO A 571 -34.22 11.74 12.32
N GLU A 572 -35.50 11.45 12.54
CA GLU A 572 -36.05 10.08 12.54
C GLU A 572 -35.77 9.33 11.24
N ILE A 573 -35.88 10.00 10.09
CA ILE A 573 -35.62 9.42 8.76
C ILE A 573 -34.16 8.92 8.60
N LEU A 574 -33.21 9.47 9.36
CA LEU A 574 -31.80 9.11 9.32
C LEU A 574 -31.40 8.11 10.42
N VAL A 575 -32.25 7.87 11.42
CA VAL A 575 -31.98 6.93 12.52
C VAL A 575 -31.60 5.53 12.02
N PRO A 576 -32.26 4.95 10.98
CA PRO A 576 -31.87 3.65 10.45
C PRO A 576 -30.45 3.60 9.87
N LEU A 577 -29.84 4.74 9.51
CA LEU A 577 -28.49 4.82 8.96
C LEU A 577 -27.40 4.95 10.04
N LEU A 578 -27.77 5.16 11.31
CA LEU A 578 -26.82 5.30 12.41
C LEU A 578 -26.14 3.97 12.76
N GLY A 579 -24.85 4.04 13.08
CA GLY A 579 -24.02 2.91 13.55
C GLY A 579 -23.59 3.00 15.00
N GLY A 580 -23.84 4.14 15.65
CA GLY A 580 -23.52 4.37 17.05
C GLY A 580 -22.92 5.74 17.30
N ARG A 581 -22.29 5.87 18.46
CA ARG A 581 -21.61 7.08 18.91
C ARG A 581 -20.13 6.80 19.10
N ILE A 582 -19.31 7.82 18.94
CA ILE A 582 -17.88 7.75 19.26
C ILE A 582 -17.65 7.88 20.78
N ASP A 583 -16.50 7.42 21.25
CA ASP A 583 -16.05 7.65 22.63
C ASP A 583 -15.24 8.96 22.71
N ALA A 584 -15.92 10.04 23.10
CA ALA A 584 -15.32 11.37 23.20
C ALA A 584 -14.18 11.44 24.24
N ASN A 585 -14.31 10.72 25.35
CA ASN A 585 -13.29 10.72 26.40
C ASN A 585 -12.03 10.01 25.93
N HIS A 586 -12.19 8.86 25.26
CA HIS A 586 -11.06 8.14 24.70
C HIS A 586 -10.36 8.94 23.59
N LEU A 587 -11.12 9.64 22.73
CA LEU A 587 -10.54 10.56 21.74
C LEU A 587 -9.75 11.68 22.41
N ALA A 588 -10.29 12.30 23.47
CA ALA A 588 -9.63 13.38 24.20
C ALA A 588 -8.31 12.92 24.85
N ILE A 589 -8.28 11.73 25.47
CA ILE A 589 -7.06 11.15 26.07
C ILE A 589 -5.95 10.94 25.03
N ASN A 590 -6.31 10.56 23.80
CA ASN A 590 -5.36 10.25 22.73
C ASN A 590 -5.12 11.44 21.78
N TRP A 591 -5.66 12.62 22.09
CA TRP A 591 -5.62 13.77 21.18
C TRP A 591 -4.19 14.25 20.90
N GLU A 592 -3.40 14.48 21.95
CA GLU A 592 -2.01 14.92 21.78
C GLU A 592 -1.15 13.91 21.00
N PRO A 593 -1.21 12.60 21.30
CA PRO A 593 -0.63 11.56 20.45
C PRO A 593 -1.08 11.61 18.97
N LEU A 594 -2.35 11.91 18.67
CA LEU A 594 -2.85 12.07 17.29
C LEU A 594 -2.23 13.28 16.59
N ILE A 595 -2.15 14.41 17.29
CA ILE A 595 -1.52 15.61 16.76
C ILE A 595 -0.03 15.36 16.52
N ARG A 596 0.68 14.73 17.46
CA ARG A 596 2.08 14.34 17.29
C ARG A 596 2.28 13.41 16.10
N LEU A 597 1.37 12.45 15.89
CA LEU A 597 1.36 11.59 14.70
C LEU A 597 1.23 12.42 13.41
N ALA A 598 0.24 13.31 13.33
CA ALA A 598 0.03 14.14 12.15
C ALA A 598 1.22 15.08 11.87
N VAL A 599 1.81 15.69 12.89
CA VAL A 599 3.03 16.51 12.76
C VAL A 599 4.22 15.67 12.31
N SER A 600 4.39 14.46 12.84
CA SER A 600 5.47 13.54 12.43
C SER A 600 5.34 13.14 10.95
N ILE A 601 4.10 12.93 10.49
CA ILE A 601 3.78 12.64 9.09
C ILE A 601 4.08 13.85 8.20
N ARG A 602 3.64 15.05 8.59
CA ARG A 602 3.89 16.30 7.85
C ARG A 602 5.38 16.62 7.77
N ALA A 603 6.13 16.40 8.85
CA ALA A 603 7.58 16.62 8.91
C ALA A 603 8.39 15.57 8.13
N GLY A 604 7.75 14.50 7.61
CA GLY A 604 8.43 13.42 6.90
C GLY A 604 9.25 12.48 7.80
N THR A 605 9.07 12.55 9.13
CA THR A 605 9.73 11.62 10.08
C THR A 605 9.27 10.18 9.86
N VAL A 606 8.00 10.01 9.50
CA VAL A 606 7.41 8.74 9.07
C VAL A 606 6.43 9.01 7.93
N THR A 607 6.39 8.13 6.93
CA THR A 607 5.39 8.26 5.86
C THR A 607 4.00 7.90 6.38
N ALA A 608 2.96 8.55 5.86
CA ALA A 608 1.58 8.21 6.20
C ALA A 608 1.28 6.71 5.99
N SER A 609 1.76 6.12 4.90
CA SER A 609 1.58 4.68 4.63
C SER A 609 2.30 3.76 5.61
N ALA A 610 3.48 4.17 6.11
CA ALA A 610 4.22 3.40 7.11
C ALA A 610 3.52 3.47 8.47
N ALA A 611 3.08 4.67 8.86
CA ALA A 611 2.32 4.88 10.10
C ALA A 611 0.99 4.12 10.09
N LEU A 612 0.20 4.25 9.01
CA LEU A 612 -1.08 3.55 8.89
C LEU A 612 -0.92 2.04 8.82
N ARG A 613 0.09 1.53 8.10
CA ARG A 613 0.38 0.08 8.12
C ARG A 613 0.69 -0.40 9.52
N LYS A 614 1.55 0.31 10.27
CA LYS A 614 1.81 -0.02 11.68
C LYS A 614 0.53 0.02 12.50
N LEU A 615 -0.25 1.11 12.46
CA LEU A 615 -1.51 1.24 13.20
C LEU A 615 -2.54 0.14 12.86
N SER A 616 -2.63 -0.26 11.58
CA SER A 616 -3.52 -1.33 11.12
C SER A 616 -3.10 -2.72 11.57
N ALA A 617 -1.81 -2.89 11.88
CA ALA A 617 -1.26 -4.17 12.30
C ALA A 617 -1.56 -4.47 13.79
N TYR A 618 -1.86 -3.43 14.60
CA TYR A 618 -2.36 -3.58 15.97
C TYR A 618 -3.81 -4.12 15.95
N PRO A 619 -4.08 -5.34 16.43
CA PRO A 619 -5.44 -5.85 16.48
C PRO A 619 -6.24 -5.14 17.58
N ARG A 620 -7.07 -4.15 17.22
CA ARG A 620 -8.13 -3.48 18.03
C ARG A 620 -7.74 -2.92 19.42
N GLN A 621 -6.50 -3.03 19.85
CA GLN A 621 -6.04 -2.68 21.21
C GLN A 621 -5.18 -1.41 21.29
N ASN A 622 -4.80 -0.82 20.14
CA ASN A 622 -4.06 0.44 20.15
C ASN A 622 -5.02 1.63 20.30
N GLY A 623 -4.94 2.33 21.43
CA GLY A 623 -5.76 3.50 21.73
C GLY A 623 -5.62 4.61 20.68
N LEU A 624 -4.42 4.82 20.14
CA LEU A 624 -4.20 5.81 19.09
C LEU A 624 -4.95 5.47 17.80
N ALA A 625 -4.92 4.19 17.39
CA ALA A 625 -5.64 3.74 16.19
C ALA A 625 -7.16 3.87 16.36
N VAL A 626 -7.68 3.51 17.55
CA VAL A 626 -9.10 3.65 17.86
C VAL A 626 -9.54 5.11 17.87
N ALA A 627 -8.74 6.00 18.44
CA ALA A 627 -8.99 7.43 18.45
C ALA A 627 -8.99 8.02 17.02
N LEU A 628 -7.99 7.67 16.20
CA LEU A 628 -7.90 8.10 14.80
C LEU A 628 -9.12 7.62 13.99
N ARG A 629 -9.55 6.37 14.20
CA ARG A 629 -10.74 5.81 13.58
C ARG A 629 -12.00 6.56 13.99
N ASP A 630 -12.16 6.87 15.27
CA ASP A 630 -13.35 7.55 15.77
C ASP A 630 -13.43 9.00 15.27
N LEU A 631 -12.31 9.73 15.20
CA LEU A 631 -12.23 11.02 14.50
C LEU A 631 -12.65 10.87 13.03
N GLY A 632 -12.06 9.90 12.33
CA GLY A 632 -12.39 9.63 10.94
C GLY A 632 -13.84 9.23 10.67
N ARG A 633 -14.51 8.59 11.63
CA ARG A 633 -15.94 8.28 11.55
C ARG A 633 -16.82 9.53 11.59
N LEU A 634 -16.44 10.54 12.37
CA LEU A 634 -17.13 11.82 12.39
C LEU A 634 -16.98 12.53 11.04
N GLU A 635 -15.75 12.64 10.54
CA GLU A 635 -15.45 13.29 9.26
C GLU A 635 -16.12 12.58 8.08
N ARG A 636 -16.10 11.24 8.06
CA ARG A 636 -16.82 10.45 7.06
C ARG A 636 -18.34 10.67 7.14
N THR A 637 -18.89 10.85 8.34
CA THR A 637 -20.32 11.13 8.52
C THR A 637 -20.67 12.49 7.92
N LEU A 638 -19.87 13.52 8.21
CA LEU A 638 -20.03 14.84 7.63
C LEU A 638 -19.92 14.80 6.10
N PHE A 639 -18.88 14.16 5.58
CA PHE A 639 -18.72 13.92 4.14
C PHE A 639 -19.91 13.19 3.53
N THR A 640 -20.46 12.18 4.20
CA THR A 640 -21.61 11.43 3.70
C THR A 640 -22.83 12.34 3.57
N LEU A 641 -23.08 13.19 4.57
CA LEU A 641 -24.19 14.15 4.52
C LEU A 641 -24.00 15.17 3.39
N ASP A 642 -22.78 15.67 3.19
CA ASP A 642 -22.41 16.51 2.04
C ASP A 642 -22.66 15.80 0.71
N TRP A 643 -22.22 14.55 0.62
CA TRP A 643 -22.39 13.72 -0.56
C TRP A 643 -23.85 13.51 -0.92
N LEU A 644 -24.76 13.44 0.05
CA LEU A 644 -26.20 13.32 -0.22
C LEU A 644 -26.81 14.62 -0.74
N ARG A 645 -26.40 15.77 -0.19
CA ARG A 645 -27.01 17.08 -0.53
C ARG A 645 -26.40 17.78 -1.75
N ASP A 646 -25.15 17.48 -2.11
CA ASP A 646 -24.41 18.21 -3.15
C ASP A 646 -24.16 17.36 -4.42
N PRO A 647 -24.95 17.54 -5.50
CA PRO A 647 -24.68 16.94 -6.80
C PRO A 647 -23.36 17.40 -7.43
N GLY A 648 -22.94 18.64 -7.15
CA GLY A 648 -21.69 19.21 -7.64
C GLY A 648 -20.49 18.45 -7.12
N LEU A 649 -20.44 18.14 -5.82
CA LEU A 649 -19.44 17.26 -5.21
C LEU A 649 -19.39 15.91 -5.94
N ARG A 650 -20.53 15.25 -6.12
CA ARG A 650 -20.60 13.94 -6.81
C ARG A 650 -20.07 14.00 -8.24
N ARG A 651 -20.42 15.06 -8.99
CA ARG A 651 -19.95 15.28 -10.37
C ARG A 651 -18.45 15.53 -10.42
N ARG A 652 -17.91 16.40 -9.56
CA ARG A 652 -16.47 16.70 -9.53
C ARG A 652 -15.63 15.49 -9.11
N THR A 653 -16.07 14.74 -8.10
CA THR A 653 -15.42 13.46 -7.71
C THR A 653 -15.44 12.46 -8.87
N GLY A 654 -16.59 12.29 -9.54
CA GLY A 654 -16.69 11.41 -10.71
C GLY A 654 -15.76 11.85 -11.85
N ALA A 655 -15.74 13.15 -12.16
CA ALA A 655 -14.86 13.69 -13.20
C ALA A 655 -13.37 13.49 -12.86
N GLY A 656 -12.97 13.72 -11.60
CA GLY A 656 -11.60 13.48 -11.12
C GLY A 656 -11.18 12.02 -11.31
N LEU A 657 -12.00 11.07 -10.84
CA LEU A 657 -11.71 9.64 -10.99
C LEU A 657 -11.65 9.19 -12.45
N ASN A 658 -12.53 9.72 -13.31
CA ASN A 658 -12.50 9.43 -14.74
C ASN A 658 -11.19 9.90 -15.41
N LYS A 659 -10.57 10.99 -14.93
CA LYS A 659 -9.24 11.41 -15.42
C LYS A 659 -8.18 10.35 -15.10
N GLY A 660 -8.24 9.75 -13.91
CA GLY A 660 -7.38 8.63 -13.51
C GLY A 660 -7.54 7.40 -14.40
N GLU A 661 -8.79 6.99 -14.65
CA GLU A 661 -9.09 5.85 -15.52
C GLU A 661 -8.61 6.09 -16.97
N ALA A 662 -8.82 7.29 -17.51
CA ALA A 662 -8.35 7.68 -18.83
C ALA A 662 -6.81 7.67 -18.93
N ARG A 663 -6.12 8.17 -17.91
CA ARG A 663 -4.64 8.09 -17.84
C ARG A 663 -4.19 6.63 -17.82
N ASN A 664 -4.87 5.75 -17.09
CA ASN A 664 -4.51 4.33 -17.01
C ASN A 664 -4.58 3.65 -18.39
N ALA A 665 -5.47 4.11 -19.29
CA ALA A 665 -5.49 3.64 -20.68
C ALA A 665 -4.20 4.02 -21.44
N LEU A 666 -3.76 5.28 -21.35
CA LEU A 666 -2.48 5.73 -21.92
C LEU A 666 -1.30 4.97 -21.31
N ALA A 667 -1.28 4.79 -19.99
CA ALA A 667 -0.22 4.04 -19.31
C ALA A 667 -0.13 2.58 -19.80
N ARG A 668 -1.26 1.89 -20.06
CA ARG A 668 -1.25 0.55 -20.68
C ARG A 668 -0.67 0.57 -22.08
N ALA A 669 -1.01 1.58 -22.88
CA ALA A 669 -0.51 1.71 -24.24
C ALA A 669 1.02 1.91 -24.28
N VAL A 670 1.57 2.68 -23.33
CA VAL A 670 3.02 2.90 -23.19
C VAL A 670 3.71 1.65 -22.61
N PHE A 671 3.11 0.97 -21.65
CA PHE A 671 3.66 -0.21 -20.98
C PHE A 671 3.37 -1.53 -21.72
N PHE A 672 3.67 -1.61 -23.01
CA PHE A 672 3.21 -2.71 -23.88
C PHE A 672 4.18 -3.91 -23.96
N ASN A 673 5.48 -3.72 -23.71
CA ASN A 673 6.44 -4.81 -23.85
C ASN A 673 6.25 -5.88 -22.77
N ARG A 674 6.74 -7.09 -23.06
CA ARG A 674 6.59 -8.28 -22.20
C ARG A 674 5.13 -8.58 -21.88
N LEU A 675 4.22 -8.34 -22.84
CA LEU A 675 2.77 -8.50 -22.67
C LEU A 675 2.18 -7.63 -21.55
N GLY A 676 2.85 -6.52 -21.19
CA GLY A 676 2.51 -5.70 -20.04
C GLY A 676 2.79 -6.36 -18.68
N GLU A 677 3.53 -7.48 -18.66
CA GLU A 677 3.86 -8.20 -17.44
C GLU A 677 5.10 -7.62 -16.75
N MET A 678 5.04 -7.55 -15.42
CA MET A 678 6.18 -7.28 -14.55
C MET A 678 7.01 -8.54 -14.36
N ARG A 679 8.26 -8.52 -14.86
CA ARG A 679 9.18 -9.66 -14.79
C ARG A 679 10.32 -9.47 -13.78
N ASP A 680 10.37 -8.30 -13.14
CA ASP A 680 11.42 -7.90 -12.22
C ASP A 680 11.28 -8.56 -10.85
N ARG A 681 12.44 -8.92 -10.28
CA ARG A 681 12.53 -9.60 -8.99
C ARG A 681 12.64 -8.64 -7.80
N SER A 682 13.35 -7.51 -7.96
CA SER A 682 13.49 -6.54 -6.86
C SER A 682 12.35 -5.53 -6.90
N PHE A 683 11.88 -5.13 -5.71
CA PHE A 683 10.92 -4.03 -5.57
C PHE A 683 11.50 -2.72 -6.13
N GLU A 684 12.80 -2.52 -6.00
CA GLU A 684 13.53 -1.37 -6.56
C GLU A 684 13.37 -1.29 -8.09
N ASN A 685 13.63 -2.37 -8.84
CA ASN A 685 13.45 -2.36 -10.29
C ASN A 685 11.98 -2.17 -10.69
N GLN A 686 11.05 -2.68 -9.88
CA GLN A 686 9.62 -2.40 -10.08
C GLN A 686 9.32 -0.90 -9.89
N SER A 687 9.92 -0.26 -8.88
CA SER A 687 9.83 1.19 -8.64
C SER A 687 10.38 2.01 -9.81
N TYR A 688 11.53 1.62 -10.37
CA TYR A 688 12.10 2.28 -11.55
C TYR A 688 11.21 2.16 -12.78
N ARG A 689 10.59 0.99 -13.03
CA ARG A 689 9.61 0.86 -14.12
C ARG A 689 8.37 1.72 -13.92
N ALA A 690 7.81 1.73 -12.70
CA ALA A 690 6.65 2.55 -12.39
C ALA A 690 6.96 4.05 -12.58
N SER A 691 8.11 4.49 -12.07
CA SER A 691 8.59 5.87 -12.17
C SER A 691 8.89 6.27 -13.62
N GLY A 692 9.58 5.43 -14.37
CA GLY A 692 9.85 5.63 -15.80
C GLY A 692 8.56 5.71 -16.61
N LEU A 693 7.61 4.79 -16.39
CA LEU A 693 6.30 4.84 -17.05
C LEU A 693 5.57 6.15 -16.72
N ASN A 694 5.57 6.55 -15.45
CA ASN A 694 4.91 7.77 -15.03
C ASN A 694 5.54 9.03 -15.67
N LEU A 695 6.88 9.06 -15.78
CA LEU A 695 7.61 10.12 -16.45
C LEU A 695 7.28 10.19 -17.96
N LEU A 696 7.24 9.05 -18.65
CA LEU A 696 6.86 9.01 -20.08
C LEU A 696 5.43 9.49 -20.29
N VAL A 697 4.49 9.07 -19.43
CA VAL A 697 3.10 9.53 -19.48
C VAL A 697 3.01 11.04 -19.25
N ALA A 698 3.76 11.58 -18.28
CA ALA A 698 3.83 13.02 -18.04
C ALA A 698 4.42 13.79 -19.24
N ALA A 699 5.46 13.24 -19.87
CA ALA A 699 6.06 13.83 -21.08
C ALA A 699 5.06 13.89 -22.24
N ILE A 700 4.31 12.81 -22.48
CA ILE A 700 3.25 12.76 -23.49
C ILE A 700 2.16 13.80 -23.20
N ILE A 701 1.73 13.92 -21.94
CA ILE A 701 0.73 14.90 -21.52
C ILE A 701 1.22 16.34 -21.75
N LEU A 702 2.46 16.66 -21.38
CA LEU A 702 3.05 17.98 -21.64
C LEU A 702 3.12 18.29 -23.13
N TRP A 703 3.63 17.36 -23.94
CA TRP A 703 3.72 17.53 -25.38
C TRP A 703 2.34 17.75 -26.00
N ASN A 704 1.37 16.89 -25.68
CA ASN A 704 0.00 17.02 -26.14
C ASN A 704 -0.61 18.37 -25.76
N THR A 705 -0.42 18.81 -24.51
CA THR A 705 -0.99 20.06 -24.02
C THR A 705 -0.49 21.26 -24.82
N ARG A 706 0.83 21.34 -25.09
CA ARG A 706 1.40 22.42 -25.90
C ARG A 706 0.90 22.41 -27.35
N TYR A 707 0.86 21.24 -27.99
CA TYR A 707 0.40 21.17 -29.39
C TYR A 707 -1.12 21.30 -29.54
N LEU A 708 -1.92 20.86 -28.56
CA LEU A 708 -3.36 21.08 -28.52
C LEU A 708 -3.68 22.58 -28.40
N GLU A 709 -2.93 23.33 -27.59
CA GLU A 709 -3.10 24.78 -27.49
C GLU A 709 -2.90 25.48 -28.85
N LEU A 710 -1.85 25.10 -29.57
CA LEU A 710 -1.61 25.59 -30.94
C LEU A 710 -2.71 25.13 -31.91
N ALA A 711 -3.13 23.86 -31.83
CA ALA A 711 -4.18 23.32 -32.69
C ALA A 711 -5.53 24.02 -32.46
N PHE A 712 -5.86 24.38 -31.22
CA PHE A 712 -7.05 25.16 -30.89
C PHE A 712 -7.00 26.57 -31.47
N ALA A 713 -5.85 27.24 -31.40
CA ALA A 713 -5.66 28.55 -32.02
C ALA A 713 -5.81 28.49 -33.55
N GLU A 714 -5.26 27.45 -34.19
CA GLU A 714 -5.41 27.17 -35.62
C GLU A 714 -6.88 26.94 -36.00
N LEU A 715 -7.59 26.08 -35.27
CA LEU A 715 -8.98 25.76 -35.54
C LEU A 715 -9.89 26.98 -35.36
N ALA A 716 -9.63 27.79 -34.34
CA ALA A 716 -10.32 29.07 -34.16
C ALA A 716 -10.09 30.00 -35.36
N ARG A 717 -8.86 30.09 -35.87
CA ARG A 717 -8.56 30.87 -37.08
C ARG A 717 -9.23 30.28 -38.33
N ARG A 718 -9.45 28.97 -38.40
CA ARG A 718 -10.22 28.31 -39.47
C ARG A 718 -11.74 28.47 -39.31
N GLY A 719 -12.20 29.23 -38.31
CA GLY A 719 -13.62 29.52 -38.09
C GLY A 719 -14.37 28.46 -37.27
N MET A 720 -13.68 27.48 -36.67
CA MET A 720 -14.30 26.52 -35.76
C MET A 720 -14.56 27.19 -34.39
N THR A 721 -15.72 26.92 -33.79
CA THR A 721 -16.02 27.41 -32.44
C THR A 721 -15.14 26.69 -31.42
N VAL A 722 -14.23 27.43 -30.80
CA VAL A 722 -13.35 26.93 -29.73
C VAL A 722 -13.59 27.79 -28.50
N SER A 723 -14.25 27.23 -27.48
CA SER A 723 -14.47 27.88 -26.19
C SER A 723 -13.80 27.08 -25.08
N THR A 724 -13.48 27.74 -23.96
CA THR A 724 -12.93 27.08 -22.77
C THR A 724 -13.84 25.97 -22.25
N GLU A 725 -15.16 26.15 -22.37
CA GLU A 725 -16.17 25.13 -22.04
C GLU A 725 -16.08 23.88 -22.91
N LEU A 726 -15.61 23.97 -24.15
CA LEU A 726 -15.35 22.79 -24.99
C LEU A 726 -13.95 22.23 -24.75
N MET A 727 -12.94 23.08 -24.54
CA MET A 727 -11.56 22.67 -24.26
C MET A 727 -11.45 21.76 -23.04
N LYS A 728 -12.25 22.02 -21.98
CA LYS A 728 -12.27 21.21 -20.74
C LYS A 728 -12.60 19.73 -20.98
N HIS A 729 -13.25 19.39 -22.10
CA HIS A 729 -13.62 18.03 -22.48
C HIS A 729 -12.59 17.34 -23.38
N VAL A 730 -11.55 18.06 -23.83
CA VAL A 730 -10.48 17.52 -24.67
C VAL A 730 -9.28 17.20 -23.77
N ALA A 731 -9.16 15.94 -23.34
CA ALA A 731 -8.06 15.50 -22.49
C ALA A 731 -6.73 15.41 -23.28
N PRO A 732 -5.57 15.80 -22.69
CA PRO A 732 -4.25 15.73 -23.33
C PRO A 732 -3.65 14.31 -23.32
N LEU A 733 -4.49 13.29 -23.49
CA LEU A 733 -4.14 11.89 -23.29
C LEU A 733 -4.03 11.07 -24.58
N GLY A 734 -4.37 11.61 -25.75
CA GLY A 734 -4.29 10.87 -27.02
C GLY A 734 -2.85 10.49 -27.42
N TRP A 735 -2.65 9.29 -27.96
CA TRP A 735 -1.31 8.77 -28.34
C TRP A 735 -1.23 8.22 -29.78
N GLU A 736 -2.31 8.27 -30.56
CA GLU A 736 -2.36 7.68 -31.92
C GLU A 736 -1.38 8.31 -32.92
N HIS A 737 -0.97 9.56 -32.66
CA HIS A 737 0.02 10.28 -33.47
C HIS A 737 1.47 10.01 -33.02
N ILE A 738 1.68 9.23 -31.95
CA ILE A 738 2.99 8.93 -31.37
C ILE A 738 3.35 7.47 -31.69
N SER A 739 4.46 7.27 -32.40
CA SER A 739 5.02 5.93 -32.63
C SER A 739 5.71 5.44 -31.34
N LEU A 740 5.03 4.54 -30.63
CA LEU A 740 5.55 3.87 -29.42
C LEU A 740 6.41 2.64 -29.74
N THR A 741 6.36 2.15 -30.98
CA THR A 741 7.10 0.98 -31.48
C THR A 741 7.96 1.35 -32.70
N GLY A 742 8.87 0.44 -33.09
CA GLY A 742 9.79 0.60 -34.22
C GLY A 742 11.25 0.77 -33.79
N ASP A 743 12.08 1.26 -34.72
CA ASP A 743 13.49 1.60 -34.44
C ASP A 743 13.56 2.83 -33.51
N TYR A 744 14.24 2.70 -32.36
CA TYR A 744 14.49 3.84 -31.47
C TYR A 744 15.72 4.62 -31.96
N SER A 745 15.51 5.90 -32.28
CA SER A 745 16.55 6.80 -32.80
C SER A 745 16.44 8.17 -32.15
N TRP A 746 17.59 8.73 -31.78
CA TRP A 746 17.70 10.04 -31.12
C TRP A 746 18.13 11.16 -32.10
N ALA A 747 17.99 10.92 -33.41
CA ALA A 747 18.24 11.94 -34.42
C ALA A 747 17.01 12.84 -34.59
N ILE A 748 17.19 14.13 -34.34
CA ILE A 748 16.15 15.16 -34.50
C ILE A 748 15.96 15.42 -36.00
N GLU A 749 14.71 15.32 -36.48
CA GLU A 749 14.31 15.96 -37.74
C GLU A 749 14.18 17.48 -37.51
N GLU A 750 14.68 18.31 -38.43
CA GLU A 750 14.74 19.77 -38.30
C GLU A 750 13.40 20.38 -37.85
N PHE A 751 13.45 21.23 -36.80
CA PHE A 751 12.32 22.02 -36.34
C PHE A 751 11.95 23.08 -37.39
N GLY A 752 10.65 23.36 -37.56
CA GLY A 752 10.21 24.51 -38.35
C GLY A 752 10.49 25.84 -37.62
N ASP A 753 10.26 26.96 -38.31
CA ASP A 753 10.37 28.30 -37.71
C ASP A 753 9.56 28.37 -36.40
N GLY A 754 10.22 28.80 -35.31
CA GLY A 754 9.61 28.93 -33.98
C GLY A 754 9.79 27.74 -33.03
N GLY A 755 10.55 26.71 -33.40
CA GLY A 755 10.93 25.62 -32.49
C GLY A 755 9.82 24.60 -32.20
N MET A 756 8.78 24.57 -33.03
CA MET A 756 7.69 23.58 -32.99
C MET A 756 7.58 22.86 -34.34
N ARG A 757 7.04 21.63 -34.34
CA ARG A 757 6.79 20.87 -35.58
C ARG A 757 5.60 21.44 -36.36
N PRO A 758 5.62 21.39 -37.70
CA PRO A 758 4.48 21.79 -38.51
C PRO A 758 3.29 20.84 -38.31
N PHE A 759 2.07 21.37 -38.37
CA PHE A 759 0.85 20.56 -38.28
C PHE A 759 0.79 19.48 -39.37
N HIS A 760 0.19 18.34 -39.00
CA HIS A 760 -0.07 17.28 -39.95
C HIS A 760 -1.02 17.75 -41.04
N ARG A 761 -0.60 17.60 -42.30
CA ARG A 761 -1.46 17.77 -43.47
C ARG A 761 -1.91 16.37 -43.89
N PRO A 762 -3.20 16.02 -43.77
CA PRO A 762 -3.68 14.73 -44.25
C PRO A 762 -3.43 14.65 -45.76
N VAL A 763 -2.57 13.71 -46.17
CA VAL A 763 -2.41 13.38 -47.58
C VAL A 763 -3.69 12.67 -48.00
N SER A 764 -4.43 13.23 -48.94
CA SER A 764 -5.60 12.55 -49.52
C SER A 764 -5.12 11.20 -50.07
N LEU A 765 -5.70 10.09 -49.61
CA LEU A 765 -5.45 8.76 -50.15
C LEU A 765 -5.88 8.62 -51.62
N LEU A 766 -6.63 9.60 -52.16
CA LEU A 766 -6.94 9.70 -53.60
C LEU A 766 -5.85 10.44 -54.39
N ALA A 767 -4.86 11.03 -53.71
CA ALA A 767 -3.75 11.78 -54.29
C ALA A 767 -2.38 11.09 -54.10
N ALA A 768 -2.34 9.93 -53.43
CA ALA A 768 -1.20 9.03 -53.30
C ALA A 768 -1.47 7.77 -54.12
#